data_AF-A0A917AQP9-F1
#
_entry.id   AF-A0A917AQP9-F1
#
_cell.length_a   1.000
_cell.length_b   1.000
_cell.length_c   1.000
_cell.angle_alpha   90.00
_cell.angle_beta   90.00
_cell.angle_gamma   90.00
#
_symmetry.space_group_name_H-M   'P 1'
#
loop_
_entity.id
_entity.type
_entity.pdbx_description
1 polymer ?
#
loop_
_entity_poly.entity_id
_entity_poly.type
_entity_poly.pdbx_seq_one_letter_code
_entity_poly.pdbx_strand_id
1 'polypeptide(L)'
;MGLAAGHSGEIVALNEPRELDQGQYDGRDEMAGVSAHGMLVDSTLFADLGGFDPTLPADYAALQFCEAAREIGAHVVIEPTAVVGREVAAPGRERQEHGQETGEIDPARVHRYGGSLYLPAPQRRGQIRRRLASVNPLAVPFLWLGMWVAAMLRLVLLSLTKAPDAGVSQFLAAAGALMNWAALFHVRSFRAKGRKAAFARRERQKEFDPAETLRTGRRANEERRLSSAQLRAHRRKVMTAETVSARPGVPEDERAQERARKEAEDEALLAVGASDGEFDEMPSRGSGDKLGLFLMLLALTGVSLVAFRSLLSAESLTGGAALPVSATVQEVLHHATSFVSPEGLGDRAAADPFNLILLLLSALSFGHASTVLVWLIILALPLAALTAWSAAGLWTRSAVTRMIASLLWAAVPTLHLALGEGRIGAVLAHILLPLAVRSMVRAVQARGSWEHATGAALLLAVLTAAAPVLLILALPVIITVAIVLTVRDGSRRSGRTLWLVPLPSLALVFPMLASAAVAEKNVLATLIAEPTPPTAPGISGETAPLWQQLLGHHVAFDPAAGLAGAGQSGSWISDYFTGDFWSLRLALLIGAPLLILAGLGIFSALFHRRPKSDADPAGLRSGTAVAVGLILLAALGLSALVAQLAAGDDGLNLLPGSVAPLVSVISFCLLAAAIGSLARLPQAMRRIGGYITPVAATLLVLSVVASLALWAVPRSTPASELTGEPLTPVHQQPTAIGPGEIRQIPASAADQGLGPAQLRTLVLEATPEGVVAELVSGQGRTLDTYWPGISVGDSPLLARSADGVPAERDLLGGEEVLAELVAAVVSPGAENIDELMEELGVGFALIPGSEEGALVDAVDTAAGLTSVGPTDRGLLWRAETDEEQDIPHVAGQAGVSTSWARILDAEGEVVALLPSQNHQVSLELADLRDSQGEPLQAEAGQNYYIQIASERATGWEAQLDGETLRRMPADETGDGTEEWAQRFEVAGERLTADAELNIEHQPVYRWPMLFGVGIFLVLVTLIAVPLPRSWRMLPVEVRQV
;
A
#
# COMPACT_ATOMS: atom_id res chain seq x y z
N MET A 1 -5.68 -36.93 -37.25
CA MET A 1 -4.79 -36.07 -36.42
C MET A 1 -4.17 -36.89 -35.29
N GLY A 2 -2.85 -37.05 -35.29
CA GLY A 2 -2.11 -37.80 -34.26
C GLY A 2 -1.77 -36.95 -33.04
N LEU A 3 -1.94 -37.54 -31.85
CA LEU A 3 -1.67 -36.93 -30.55
C LEU A 3 -0.48 -37.62 -29.88
N ALA A 4 0.36 -36.85 -29.21
CA ALA A 4 1.40 -37.36 -28.33
C ALA A 4 1.39 -36.63 -26.98
N ALA A 5 1.90 -37.29 -25.95
CA ALA A 5 2.03 -36.72 -24.62
C ALA A 5 3.48 -36.53 -24.20
N GLY A 6 3.76 -35.40 -23.56
CA GLY A 6 5.02 -35.21 -22.85
C GLY A 6 5.00 -35.80 -21.44
N HIS A 7 6.18 -35.88 -20.82
CA HIS A 7 6.33 -36.25 -19.40
C HIS A 7 5.61 -35.30 -18.43
N SER A 8 5.33 -34.06 -18.86
CA SER A 8 4.53 -33.07 -18.12
C SER A 8 3.03 -33.37 -18.11
N GLY A 9 2.57 -34.41 -18.83
CA GLY A 9 1.15 -34.72 -19.02
C GLY A 9 0.46 -33.88 -20.10
N GLU A 10 1.17 -32.93 -20.70
CA GLU A 10 0.69 -32.06 -21.79
C GLU A 10 0.49 -32.85 -23.07
N ILE A 11 -0.58 -32.54 -23.80
CA ILE A 11 -0.89 -33.16 -25.08
C ILE A 11 -0.58 -32.17 -26.20
N VAL A 12 0.10 -32.69 -27.21
CA VAL A 12 0.51 -31.93 -28.38
C VAL A 12 0.12 -32.70 -29.62
N ALA A 13 -0.42 -31.99 -30.61
CA ALA A 13 -0.70 -32.55 -31.92
C ALA A 13 0.61 -32.64 -32.72
N LEU A 14 0.85 -33.75 -33.40
CA LEU A 14 2.15 -33.99 -34.07
C LEU A 14 2.33 -33.21 -35.39
N ASN A 15 1.28 -32.56 -35.88
CA ASN A 15 1.29 -31.70 -37.06
C ASN A 15 1.53 -30.23 -36.68
N GLU A 16 2.24 -29.48 -37.53
CA GLU A 16 2.34 -28.03 -37.34
C GLU A 16 1.00 -27.33 -37.70
N PRO A 17 0.65 -26.21 -37.04
CA PRO A 17 -0.56 -25.47 -37.37
C PRO A 17 -0.52 -25.01 -38.84
N ARG A 18 -1.55 -25.39 -39.62
CA ARG A 18 -1.69 -25.06 -41.05
C ARG A 18 -0.61 -25.66 -41.98
N GLU A 19 0.14 -26.66 -41.52
CA GLU A 19 1.04 -27.43 -42.39
C GLU A 19 0.21 -28.35 -43.29
N LEU A 20 0.44 -28.25 -44.60
CA LEU A 20 -0.10 -29.17 -45.59
C LEU A 20 0.74 -30.46 -45.52
N ASP A 21 0.09 -31.59 -45.27
CA ASP A 21 0.75 -32.89 -45.30
C ASP A 21 1.14 -33.24 -46.74
N GLN A 22 2.43 -33.07 -47.08
CA GLN A 22 2.98 -33.37 -48.40
C GLN A 22 3.45 -34.83 -48.52
N GLY A 23 2.73 -35.75 -47.89
CA GLY A 23 3.03 -37.18 -47.84
C GLY A 23 4.19 -37.56 -46.91
N GLN A 24 4.56 -36.66 -45.99
CA GLN A 24 5.67 -36.87 -45.04
C GLN A 24 5.25 -37.72 -43.83
N TYR A 25 3.96 -37.89 -43.60
CA TYR A 25 3.40 -38.73 -42.53
C TYR A 25 2.80 -40.06 -43.03
N ASP A 26 2.81 -40.29 -44.34
CA ASP A 26 2.18 -41.45 -45.01
C ASP A 26 2.85 -42.81 -44.70
N GLY A 27 4.04 -42.80 -44.08
CA GLY A 27 4.81 -44.00 -43.71
C GLY A 27 4.81 -44.37 -42.22
N ARG A 28 3.88 -43.84 -41.41
CA ARG A 28 3.81 -44.15 -39.95
C ARG A 28 2.61 -45.04 -39.61
N ASP A 29 2.89 -46.30 -39.29
CA ASP A 29 1.82 -47.28 -39.02
C ASP A 29 1.24 -47.21 -37.60
N GLU A 30 1.95 -46.67 -36.59
CA GLU A 30 1.44 -46.62 -35.21
C GLU A 30 1.74 -45.30 -34.49
N MET A 31 0.76 -44.82 -33.72
CA MET A 31 0.82 -43.53 -33.03
C MET A 31 0.47 -43.65 -31.54
N ALA A 32 0.85 -42.62 -30.75
CA ALA A 32 0.55 -42.59 -29.32
C ALA A 32 -0.94 -42.39 -29.03
N GLY A 33 -1.65 -41.65 -29.88
CA GLY A 33 -3.10 -41.51 -29.82
C GLY A 33 -3.67 -40.76 -31.01
N VAL A 34 -5.00 -40.75 -31.11
CA VAL A 34 -5.75 -40.07 -32.16
C VAL A 34 -6.78 -39.16 -31.48
N SER A 35 -7.07 -38.00 -32.06
CA SER A 35 -8.12 -37.12 -31.52
C SER A 35 -9.49 -37.78 -31.61
N ALA A 36 -10.32 -37.62 -30.58
CA ALA A 36 -11.69 -38.17 -30.53
C ALA A 36 -12.56 -37.74 -31.72
N HIS A 37 -12.28 -36.57 -32.30
CA HIS A 37 -13.07 -35.99 -33.40
C HIS A 37 -13.03 -36.80 -34.71
N GLY A 38 -12.06 -37.70 -34.87
CA GLY A 38 -11.89 -38.52 -36.08
C GLY A 38 -11.49 -39.96 -35.75
N MET A 39 -11.79 -40.44 -34.55
CA MET A 39 -11.38 -41.76 -34.10
C MET A 39 -12.45 -42.80 -34.42
N LEU A 40 -12.07 -43.85 -35.14
CA LEU A 40 -12.88 -45.06 -35.34
C LEU A 40 -12.40 -46.14 -34.37
N VAL A 41 -13.33 -46.68 -33.58
CA VAL A 41 -13.02 -47.68 -32.55
C VAL A 41 -14.03 -48.81 -32.65
N ASP A 42 -13.57 -50.04 -32.43
CA ASP A 42 -14.45 -51.19 -32.22
C ASP A 42 -15.43 -50.88 -31.06
N SER A 43 -16.73 -50.99 -31.33
CA SER A 43 -17.78 -50.67 -30.36
C SER A 43 -17.66 -51.50 -29.09
N THR A 44 -17.17 -52.73 -29.19
CA THR A 44 -16.99 -53.62 -28.06
C THR A 44 -15.77 -53.22 -27.22
N LEU A 45 -14.67 -52.81 -27.86
CA LEU A 45 -13.49 -52.25 -27.18
C LEU A 45 -13.83 -50.95 -26.44
N PHE A 46 -14.63 -50.10 -27.07
CA PHE A 46 -15.09 -48.85 -26.48
C PHE A 46 -15.98 -49.09 -25.26
N ALA A 47 -16.93 -50.03 -25.35
CA ALA A 47 -17.79 -50.42 -24.24
C ALA A 47 -17.01 -51.07 -23.09
N ASP A 48 -16.07 -51.97 -23.40
CA ASP A 48 -15.27 -52.68 -22.39
C ASP A 48 -14.40 -51.73 -21.56
N LEU A 49 -13.82 -50.70 -22.20
CA LEU A 49 -13.03 -49.68 -21.51
C LEU A 49 -13.87 -48.61 -20.80
N GLY A 50 -15.20 -48.62 -20.96
CA GLY A 50 -16.12 -47.68 -20.34
C GLY A 50 -16.26 -46.33 -21.07
N GLY A 51 -15.73 -46.22 -22.29
CA GLY A 51 -15.79 -45.01 -23.12
C GLY A 51 -14.79 -43.90 -22.72
N PHE A 52 -15.14 -42.66 -23.01
CA PHE A 52 -14.33 -41.48 -22.66
C PHE A 52 -14.64 -40.98 -21.25
N ASP A 53 -13.60 -40.63 -20.50
CA ASP A 53 -13.74 -40.02 -19.18
C ASP A 53 -14.37 -38.61 -19.30
N PRO A 54 -15.57 -38.37 -18.73
CA PRO A 54 -16.27 -37.08 -18.84
C PRO A 54 -15.58 -35.95 -18.06
N THR A 55 -14.65 -36.29 -17.15
CA THR A 55 -13.92 -35.30 -16.34
C THR A 55 -12.68 -34.75 -17.03
N LEU A 56 -12.31 -35.28 -18.20
CA LEU A 56 -11.19 -34.86 -19.02
C LEU A 56 -11.65 -34.16 -20.31
N PRO A 57 -10.90 -33.14 -20.79
CA PRO A 57 -11.15 -32.57 -22.11
C PRO A 57 -11.00 -33.61 -23.23
N ALA A 58 -11.67 -33.40 -24.37
CA ALA A 58 -11.77 -34.37 -25.46
C ALA A 58 -10.43 -35.02 -25.87
N ASP A 59 -9.38 -34.24 -26.14
CA ASP A 59 -8.07 -34.80 -26.54
C ASP A 59 -7.36 -35.55 -25.39
N TYR A 60 -7.61 -35.14 -24.14
CA TYR A 60 -7.08 -35.82 -22.95
C TYR A 60 -7.80 -37.14 -22.69
N ALA A 61 -9.12 -37.17 -22.84
CA ALA A 61 -9.92 -38.38 -22.74
C ALA A 61 -9.58 -39.36 -23.88
N ALA A 62 -9.42 -38.86 -25.11
CA ALA A 62 -9.06 -39.67 -26.29
C ALA A 62 -7.70 -40.34 -26.10
N LEU A 63 -6.68 -39.58 -25.68
CA LEU A 63 -5.35 -40.14 -25.47
C LEU A 63 -5.31 -41.11 -24.28
N GLN A 64 -6.07 -40.84 -23.21
CA GLN A 64 -6.21 -41.79 -22.10
C GLN A 64 -6.87 -43.10 -22.55
N PHE A 65 -7.89 -43.02 -23.41
CA PHE A 65 -8.53 -44.18 -24.02
C PHE A 65 -7.53 -44.98 -24.87
N CYS A 66 -6.77 -44.32 -25.75
CA CYS A 66 -5.72 -44.96 -26.56
C CYS A 66 -4.60 -45.60 -25.72
N GLU A 67 -4.22 -45.00 -24.58
CA GLU A 67 -3.28 -45.60 -23.63
C GLU A 67 -3.86 -46.87 -22.98
N ALA A 68 -5.13 -46.82 -22.56
CA ALA A 68 -5.82 -47.96 -21.96
C ALA A 68 -6.04 -49.10 -22.97
N ALA A 69 -6.35 -48.76 -24.22
CA ALA A 69 -6.47 -49.71 -25.32
C ALA A 69 -5.14 -50.42 -25.62
N ARG A 70 -4.01 -49.70 -25.60
CA ARG A 70 -2.67 -50.31 -25.75
C ARG A 70 -2.28 -51.18 -24.56
N GLU A 71 -2.69 -50.83 -23.34
CA GLU A 71 -2.50 -51.66 -22.14
C GLU A 71 -3.23 -53.02 -22.21
N ILE A 72 -4.25 -53.12 -23.06
CA ILE A 72 -4.94 -54.37 -23.38
C ILE A 72 -4.52 -54.93 -24.75
N GLY A 73 -3.42 -54.46 -25.34
CA GLY A 73 -2.85 -55.03 -26.56
C GLY A 73 -3.56 -54.64 -27.86
N ALA A 74 -4.37 -53.57 -27.86
CA ALA A 74 -4.91 -52.99 -29.09
C ALA A 74 -3.88 -52.04 -29.74
N HIS A 75 -3.90 -51.98 -31.07
CA HIS A 75 -3.05 -51.08 -31.85
C HIS A 75 -3.77 -49.78 -32.20
N VAL A 76 -3.03 -48.68 -32.24
CA VAL A 76 -3.56 -47.35 -32.58
C VAL A 76 -2.87 -46.88 -33.85
N VAL A 77 -3.61 -47.00 -34.95
CA VAL A 77 -3.15 -46.70 -36.32
C VAL A 77 -3.83 -45.42 -36.80
N ILE A 78 -3.12 -44.63 -37.60
CA ILE A 78 -3.70 -43.48 -38.30
C ILE A 78 -3.79 -43.84 -39.77
N GLU A 79 -4.96 -43.66 -40.38
CA GLU A 79 -5.14 -43.75 -41.82
C GLU A 79 -4.83 -42.36 -42.43
N PRO A 80 -3.68 -42.16 -43.09
CA PRO A 80 -3.25 -40.84 -43.56
C PRO A 80 -4.15 -40.31 -44.70
N THR A 81 -4.77 -41.20 -45.47
CA THR A 81 -5.66 -40.82 -46.59
C THR A 81 -7.06 -40.40 -46.14
N ALA A 82 -7.42 -40.65 -44.87
CA ALA A 82 -8.74 -40.34 -44.35
C ALA A 82 -8.91 -38.84 -44.05
N VAL A 83 -9.86 -38.21 -44.74
CA VAL A 83 -10.20 -36.79 -44.55
C VAL A 83 -11.40 -36.68 -43.61
N VAL A 84 -11.21 -35.96 -42.50
CA VAL A 84 -12.30 -35.64 -41.56
C VAL A 84 -12.56 -34.14 -41.64
N GLY A 85 -13.73 -33.79 -42.16
CA GLY A 85 -14.24 -32.42 -42.10
C GLY A 85 -14.67 -32.09 -40.67
N ARG A 86 -14.07 -31.05 -40.09
CA ARG A 86 -14.52 -30.50 -38.81
C ARG A 86 -14.96 -29.07 -39.04
N GLU A 87 -16.21 -28.76 -38.69
CA GLU A 87 -16.56 -27.39 -38.37
C GLU A 87 -15.83 -27.01 -37.09
N VAL A 88 -14.65 -26.43 -37.26
CA VAL A 88 -14.06 -25.63 -36.21
C VAL A 88 -14.87 -24.35 -36.25
N ALA A 89 -15.74 -24.14 -35.25
CA ALA A 89 -16.46 -22.88 -35.11
C ALA A 89 -15.43 -21.76 -35.31
N ALA A 90 -15.69 -20.87 -36.28
CA ALA A 90 -14.89 -19.67 -36.40
C ALA A 90 -14.82 -19.03 -35.00
N PRO A 91 -13.64 -18.57 -34.53
CA PRO A 91 -13.40 -18.19 -33.13
C PRO A 91 -14.26 -17.02 -32.58
N GLY A 92 -15.39 -16.67 -33.20
CA GLY A 92 -16.32 -15.65 -32.75
C GLY A 92 -17.83 -16.00 -32.78
N ARG A 93 -18.31 -17.13 -33.34
CA ARG A 93 -19.78 -17.29 -33.57
C ARG A 93 -20.59 -17.90 -32.43
N GLU A 94 -20.07 -18.84 -31.66
CA GLU A 94 -20.86 -19.46 -30.56
C GLU A 94 -20.94 -18.60 -29.29
N ARG A 95 -20.19 -17.50 -29.19
CA ARG A 95 -20.18 -16.65 -27.99
C ARG A 95 -21.40 -15.73 -27.85
N GLN A 96 -22.24 -15.66 -28.89
CA GLN A 96 -23.38 -14.72 -28.94
C GLN A 96 -24.74 -15.38 -28.67
N GLU A 97 -24.88 -16.71 -28.76
CA GLU A 97 -26.18 -17.38 -28.57
C GLU A 97 -26.39 -18.02 -27.19
N HIS A 98 -25.35 -18.18 -26.37
CA HIS A 98 -25.49 -18.61 -24.97
C HIS A 98 -24.68 -17.69 -24.05
N GLY A 99 -25.40 -16.86 -23.29
CA GLY A 99 -24.86 -15.83 -22.38
C GLY A 99 -24.12 -16.36 -21.16
N GLN A 100 -23.07 -17.16 -21.36
CA GLN A 100 -22.13 -17.59 -20.33
C GLN A 100 -20.72 -17.19 -20.75
N GLU A 101 -20.38 -15.94 -20.46
CA GLU A 101 -19.06 -15.36 -20.70
C GLU A 101 -18.02 -15.90 -19.70
N THR A 102 -17.45 -17.07 -19.98
CA THR A 102 -16.15 -17.42 -19.41
C THR A 102 -15.09 -16.62 -20.16
N GLY A 103 -14.34 -15.78 -19.42
CA GLY A 103 -13.30 -14.88 -19.91
C GLY A 103 -12.04 -15.59 -20.43
N GLU A 104 -12.21 -16.56 -21.31
CA GLU A 104 -11.13 -17.36 -21.89
C GLU A 104 -10.54 -16.61 -23.09
N ILE A 105 -9.21 -16.43 -23.05
CA ILE A 105 -8.38 -15.75 -24.04
C ILE A 105 -8.39 -16.58 -25.32
N ASP A 106 -8.48 -15.92 -26.49
CA ASP A 106 -8.38 -16.58 -27.80
C ASP A 106 -7.17 -17.53 -27.83
N PRO A 107 -7.36 -18.83 -28.10
CA PRO A 107 -6.25 -19.79 -28.12
C PRO A 107 -5.18 -19.42 -29.17
N ALA A 108 -5.56 -18.68 -30.23
CA ALA A 108 -4.65 -18.25 -31.28
C ALA A 108 -3.80 -17.01 -30.94
N ARG A 109 -4.07 -16.28 -29.84
CA ARG A 109 -3.37 -15.01 -29.51
C ARG A 109 -2.04 -15.17 -28.77
N VAL A 110 -1.71 -16.36 -28.23
CA VAL A 110 -0.66 -16.52 -27.17
C VAL A 110 0.53 -17.39 -27.59
N HIS A 111 0.58 -17.84 -28.84
CA HIS A 111 1.59 -18.80 -29.29
C HIS A 111 2.93 -18.18 -29.71
N ARG A 112 3.19 -16.89 -29.45
CA ARG A 112 4.47 -16.26 -29.80
C ARG A 112 5.61 -16.52 -28.80
N TYR A 113 5.35 -16.94 -27.54
CA TYR A 113 6.35 -17.46 -26.57
C TYR A 113 5.82 -18.50 -25.55
N GLY A 114 4.60 -19.02 -25.72
CA GLY A 114 3.82 -19.54 -24.59
C GLY A 114 3.63 -21.05 -24.42
N GLY A 115 4.22 -21.94 -25.24
CA GLY A 115 3.86 -23.38 -25.20
C GLY A 115 4.08 -24.12 -23.86
N SER A 116 4.88 -23.60 -22.93
CA SER A 116 5.00 -24.14 -21.55
C SER A 116 4.29 -23.32 -20.47
N LEU A 117 4.19 -22.02 -20.69
CA LEU A 117 3.76 -21.05 -19.68
C LEU A 117 2.23 -20.91 -19.64
N TYR A 118 1.57 -20.94 -20.80
CA TYR A 118 0.12 -20.76 -20.89
C TYR A 118 -0.56 -21.94 -21.60
N LEU A 119 -1.67 -22.42 -21.06
CA LEU A 119 -2.55 -23.44 -21.63
C LEU A 119 -4.02 -23.06 -21.35
N PRO A 120 -4.96 -23.24 -22.28
CA PRO A 120 -6.39 -23.04 -22.01
C PRO A 120 -6.84 -23.72 -20.71
N ALA A 121 -7.77 -23.10 -19.99
CA ALA A 121 -8.20 -23.58 -18.67
C ALA A 121 -8.62 -25.06 -18.64
N PRO A 122 -9.41 -25.59 -19.60
CA PRO A 122 -9.77 -27.01 -19.62
C PRO A 122 -8.55 -27.89 -19.87
N GLN A 123 -7.65 -27.49 -20.77
CA GLN A 123 -6.43 -28.23 -21.07
C GLN A 123 -5.47 -28.27 -19.87
N ARG A 124 -5.32 -27.15 -19.15
CA ARG A 124 -4.51 -27.11 -17.92
C ARG A 124 -5.10 -28.05 -16.87
N ARG A 125 -6.41 -28.03 -16.63
CA ARG A 125 -7.07 -28.95 -15.70
C ARG A 125 -6.87 -30.41 -16.11
N GLY A 126 -7.02 -30.72 -17.40
CA GLY A 126 -6.79 -32.06 -17.97
C GLY A 126 -5.34 -32.54 -17.80
N GLN A 127 -4.36 -31.68 -18.07
CA GLN A 127 -2.93 -31.96 -17.87
C GLN A 127 -2.64 -32.38 -16.43
N ILE A 128 -3.16 -31.61 -15.46
CA ILE A 128 -2.88 -31.84 -14.04
C ILE A 128 -3.50 -33.14 -13.56
N ARG A 129 -4.79 -33.34 -13.86
CA ARG A 129 -5.52 -34.56 -13.49
C ARG A 129 -4.87 -35.80 -14.09
N ARG A 130 -4.52 -35.76 -15.37
CA ARG A 130 -3.87 -36.89 -16.04
C ARG A 130 -2.49 -37.19 -15.45
N ARG A 131 -1.68 -36.16 -15.18
CA ARG A 131 -0.35 -36.34 -14.57
C ARG A 131 -0.46 -37.03 -13.22
N LEU A 132 -1.30 -36.51 -12.32
CA LEU A 132 -1.50 -37.08 -10.98
C LEU A 132 -2.15 -38.47 -11.01
N ALA A 133 -3.05 -38.73 -11.98
CA ALA A 133 -3.69 -40.04 -12.13
C ALA A 133 -2.74 -41.13 -12.65
N SER A 134 -1.71 -40.75 -13.43
CA SER A 134 -0.78 -41.70 -14.06
C SER A 134 0.39 -42.13 -13.19
N VAL A 135 0.66 -41.44 -12.07
CA VAL A 135 1.83 -41.69 -11.22
C VAL A 135 1.46 -42.62 -10.04
N ASN A 136 2.48 -43.29 -9.49
CA ASN A 136 2.39 -44.08 -8.26
C ASN A 136 1.70 -43.27 -7.14
N PRO A 137 0.69 -43.82 -6.44
CA PRO A 137 0.02 -43.15 -5.31
C PRO A 137 0.97 -42.48 -4.31
N LEU A 138 2.12 -43.10 -4.00
CA LEU A 138 3.09 -42.54 -3.04
C LEU A 138 3.77 -41.25 -3.53
N ALA A 139 3.86 -41.05 -4.84
CA ALA A 139 4.44 -39.83 -5.42
C ALA A 139 3.39 -38.74 -5.68
N VAL A 140 2.09 -39.01 -5.46
CA VAL A 140 1.02 -38.02 -5.64
C VAL A 140 1.16 -36.84 -4.69
N PRO A 141 1.41 -36.98 -3.38
CA PRO A 141 1.57 -35.83 -2.48
C PRO A 141 2.71 -34.89 -2.90
N PHE A 142 3.86 -35.45 -3.26
CA PHE A 142 5.03 -34.69 -3.69
C PHE A 142 4.78 -33.94 -5.01
N LEU A 143 4.14 -34.60 -5.99
CA LEU A 143 3.79 -33.95 -7.24
C LEU A 143 2.67 -32.92 -7.07
N TRP A 144 1.70 -33.18 -6.20
CA TRP A 144 0.63 -32.24 -5.87
C TRP A 144 1.21 -30.92 -5.32
N LEU A 145 2.14 -31.02 -4.35
CA LEU A 145 2.85 -29.86 -3.82
C LEU A 145 3.70 -29.16 -4.89
N GLY A 146 4.47 -29.91 -5.68
CA GLY A 146 5.28 -29.35 -6.76
C GLY A 146 4.45 -28.65 -7.85
N MET A 147 3.17 -29.02 -8.01
CA MET A 147 2.27 -28.40 -8.97
C MET A 147 1.65 -27.09 -8.47
N TRP A 148 1.49 -26.92 -7.15
CA TRP A 148 1.22 -25.61 -6.55
C TRP A 148 2.38 -24.66 -6.76
N VAL A 149 3.61 -25.10 -6.47
CA VAL A 149 4.83 -24.31 -6.72
C VAL A 149 4.94 -23.92 -8.20
N ALA A 150 4.70 -24.88 -9.12
CA ALA A 150 4.72 -24.58 -10.55
C ALA A 150 3.57 -23.66 -11.01
N ALA A 151 2.42 -23.67 -10.34
CA ALA A 151 1.33 -22.73 -10.61
C ALA A 151 1.70 -21.31 -10.17
N MET A 152 2.28 -21.17 -8.97
CA MET A 152 2.77 -19.90 -8.44
C MET A 152 3.91 -19.33 -9.31
N LEU A 153 4.89 -20.16 -9.68
CA LEU A 153 5.97 -19.77 -10.56
C LEU A 153 5.45 -19.27 -11.92
N ARG A 154 4.41 -19.90 -12.49
CA ARG A 154 3.77 -19.41 -13.71
C ARG A 154 3.05 -18.08 -13.52
N LEU A 155 2.36 -17.89 -12.39
CA LEU A 155 1.73 -16.60 -12.07
C LEU A 155 2.78 -15.48 -12.03
N VAL A 156 3.90 -15.71 -11.34
CA VAL A 156 5.02 -14.76 -11.27
C VAL A 156 5.63 -14.52 -12.64
N LEU A 157 6.02 -15.57 -13.38
CA LEU A 157 6.62 -15.43 -14.71
C LEU A 157 5.68 -14.74 -15.71
N LEU A 158 4.38 -15.07 -15.70
CA LEU A 158 3.42 -14.44 -16.61
C LEU A 158 3.19 -12.97 -16.25
N SER A 159 3.18 -12.63 -14.95
CA SER A 159 3.12 -11.24 -14.49
C SER A 159 4.38 -10.46 -14.88
N LEU A 160 5.57 -11.08 -14.73
CA LEU A 160 6.85 -10.55 -15.23
C LEU A 160 6.82 -10.33 -16.74
N THR A 161 6.15 -11.18 -17.52
CA THR A 161 6.00 -10.98 -18.98
C THR A 161 4.84 -10.07 -19.37
N LYS A 162 4.27 -9.32 -18.42
CA LYS A 162 3.14 -8.38 -18.61
C LYS A 162 1.82 -9.03 -19.06
N ALA A 163 1.62 -10.30 -18.68
CA ALA A 163 0.37 -11.03 -18.90
C ALA A 163 -0.23 -11.52 -17.56
N PRO A 164 -0.58 -10.60 -16.62
CA PRO A 164 -1.10 -10.99 -15.30
C PRO A 164 -2.42 -11.78 -15.41
N ASP A 165 -3.27 -11.46 -16.38
CA ASP A 165 -4.49 -12.21 -16.68
C ASP A 165 -4.24 -13.67 -17.04
N ALA A 166 -3.21 -13.89 -17.85
CA ALA A 166 -2.76 -15.23 -18.19
C ALA A 166 -2.23 -15.93 -16.93
N GLY A 167 -1.44 -15.23 -16.11
CA GLY A 167 -0.94 -15.74 -14.83
C GLY A 167 -2.07 -16.21 -13.90
N VAL A 168 -3.03 -15.32 -13.62
CA VAL A 168 -4.17 -15.60 -12.72
C VAL A 168 -5.03 -16.72 -13.28
N SER A 169 -5.33 -16.73 -14.58
CA SER A 169 -6.11 -17.82 -15.18
C SER A 169 -5.38 -19.17 -15.13
N GLN A 170 -4.05 -19.20 -15.32
CA GLN A 170 -3.26 -20.42 -15.13
C GLN A 170 -3.30 -20.91 -13.68
N PHE A 171 -3.15 -19.99 -12.73
CA PHE A 171 -3.18 -20.31 -11.30
C PHE A 171 -4.54 -20.86 -10.88
N LEU A 172 -5.64 -20.18 -11.23
CA LEU A 172 -7.01 -20.63 -10.90
C LEU A 172 -7.38 -21.94 -11.60
N ALA A 173 -6.93 -22.16 -12.84
CA ALA A 173 -7.11 -23.43 -13.53
C ALA A 173 -6.34 -24.56 -12.83
N ALA A 174 -5.12 -24.28 -12.33
CA ALA A 174 -4.32 -25.23 -11.59
C ALA A 174 -4.92 -25.53 -10.20
N ALA A 175 -5.27 -24.51 -9.44
CA ALA A 175 -5.93 -24.61 -8.14
C ALA A 175 -7.22 -25.44 -8.24
N GLY A 176 -8.09 -25.10 -9.19
CA GLY A 176 -9.33 -25.86 -9.41
C GLY A 176 -9.12 -27.32 -9.83
N ALA A 177 -7.98 -27.66 -10.43
CA ALA A 177 -7.60 -29.05 -10.70
C ALA A 177 -7.04 -29.76 -9.46
N LEU A 178 -6.22 -29.08 -8.66
CA LEU A 178 -5.53 -29.61 -7.48
C LEU A 178 -6.45 -29.76 -6.27
N MET A 179 -7.46 -28.91 -6.12
CA MET A 179 -8.44 -28.98 -5.04
C MET A 179 -9.53 -30.05 -5.29
N ASN A 180 -9.76 -30.43 -6.55
CA ASN A 180 -10.80 -31.38 -6.91
C ASN A 180 -10.30 -32.84 -6.84
N TRP A 181 -10.10 -33.33 -5.61
CA TRP A 181 -9.69 -34.70 -5.34
C TRP A 181 -10.69 -35.75 -5.86
N ALA A 182 -11.99 -35.45 -5.83
CA ALA A 182 -13.03 -36.33 -6.35
C ALA A 182 -12.83 -36.64 -7.84
N ALA A 183 -12.54 -35.62 -8.66
CA ALA A 183 -12.21 -35.82 -10.07
C ALA A 183 -10.94 -36.64 -10.26
N LEU A 184 -9.90 -36.45 -9.44
CA LEU A 184 -8.68 -37.26 -9.49
C LEU A 184 -8.96 -38.74 -9.20
N PHE A 185 -9.69 -39.04 -8.13
CA PHE A 185 -10.08 -40.41 -7.80
C PHE A 185 -11.00 -41.01 -8.87
N HIS A 186 -11.89 -40.21 -9.45
CA HIS A 186 -12.73 -40.62 -10.57
C HIS A 186 -11.87 -41.11 -11.74
N VAL A 187 -10.94 -40.28 -12.23
CA VAL A 187 -10.03 -40.61 -13.36
C VAL A 187 -9.24 -41.90 -13.08
N ARG A 188 -8.73 -42.07 -11.86
CA ARG A 188 -7.99 -43.29 -11.46
C ARG A 188 -8.91 -44.52 -11.43
N SER A 189 -10.10 -44.38 -10.85
CA SER A 189 -11.06 -45.47 -10.72
C SER A 189 -11.67 -45.87 -12.06
N PHE A 190 -11.96 -44.90 -12.93
CA PHE A 190 -12.49 -45.08 -14.27
C PHE A 190 -11.52 -45.92 -15.11
N ARG A 191 -10.24 -45.51 -15.17
CA ARG A 191 -9.17 -46.27 -15.83
C ARG A 191 -9.00 -47.68 -15.26
N ALA A 192 -9.08 -47.84 -13.93
CA ALA A 192 -8.93 -49.14 -13.30
C ALA A 192 -10.11 -50.08 -13.57
N LYS A 193 -11.35 -49.57 -13.54
CA LYS A 193 -12.57 -50.32 -13.81
C LYS A 193 -12.66 -50.75 -15.28
N GLY A 194 -12.42 -49.83 -16.22
CA GLY A 194 -12.41 -50.12 -17.65
C GLY A 194 -11.38 -51.18 -18.03
N ARG A 195 -10.16 -51.08 -17.48
CA ARG A 195 -9.15 -52.13 -17.67
C ARG A 195 -9.58 -53.48 -17.11
N LYS A 196 -10.11 -53.52 -15.87
CA LYS A 196 -10.57 -54.77 -15.25
C LYS A 196 -11.69 -55.43 -16.07
N ALA A 197 -12.63 -54.65 -16.58
CA ALA A 197 -13.72 -55.14 -17.41
C ALA A 197 -13.21 -55.73 -18.74
N ALA A 198 -12.30 -55.03 -19.42
CA ALA A 198 -11.68 -55.51 -20.66
C ALA A 198 -10.88 -56.81 -20.46
N PHE A 199 -10.09 -56.92 -19.39
CA PHE A 199 -9.35 -58.15 -19.08
C PHE A 199 -10.27 -59.32 -18.71
N ALA A 200 -11.33 -59.09 -17.91
CA ALA A 200 -12.28 -60.13 -17.52
C ALA A 200 -13.03 -60.75 -18.72
N ARG A 201 -13.19 -60.01 -19.82
CA ARG A 201 -13.75 -60.55 -21.07
C ARG A 201 -12.74 -61.38 -21.85
N ARG A 202 -11.49 -60.93 -21.98
CA ARG A 202 -10.43 -61.67 -22.70
C ARG A 202 -9.99 -62.94 -21.98
N GLU A 203 -9.98 -62.92 -20.65
CA GLU A 203 -9.72 -64.12 -19.83
C GLU A 203 -10.75 -65.23 -20.10
N ARG A 204 -12.02 -64.86 -20.37
CA ARG A 204 -13.06 -65.81 -20.78
C ARG A 204 -12.84 -66.39 -22.20
N GLN A 205 -12.08 -65.70 -23.04
CA GLN A 205 -11.74 -66.13 -24.40
C GLN A 205 -10.49 -67.01 -24.47
N LYS A 206 -9.78 -67.25 -23.34
CA LYS A 206 -8.55 -68.07 -23.22
C LYS A 206 -7.40 -67.68 -24.14
N GLU A 207 -7.47 -66.52 -24.77
CA GLU A 207 -6.36 -65.92 -25.47
C GLU A 207 -5.64 -65.02 -24.46
N PHE A 208 -4.35 -65.31 -24.19
CA PHE A 208 -3.33 -64.39 -23.66
C PHE A 208 -2.99 -64.41 -22.12
N ASP A 209 -1.76 -64.02 -21.74
CA ASP A 209 -1.24 -63.84 -20.35
C ASP A 209 -1.38 -62.37 -19.86
N PRO A 210 -2.42 -62.01 -19.08
CA PRO A 210 -2.75 -60.61 -18.74
C PRO A 210 -1.60 -59.77 -18.17
N ALA A 211 -0.65 -60.38 -17.47
CA ALA A 211 0.49 -59.67 -16.89
C ALA A 211 1.49 -59.20 -17.97
N GLU A 212 1.69 -60.02 -19.00
CA GLU A 212 2.62 -59.71 -20.09
C GLU A 212 2.09 -58.58 -20.98
N THR A 213 0.80 -58.57 -21.38
CA THR A 213 0.26 -57.50 -22.26
C THR A 213 0.18 -56.18 -21.53
N LEU A 214 -0.11 -56.20 -20.22
CA LEU A 214 -0.09 -54.97 -19.44
C LEU A 214 1.33 -54.40 -19.38
N ARG A 215 2.37 -55.25 -19.26
CA ARG A 215 3.77 -54.82 -19.25
C ARG A 215 4.20 -54.29 -20.62
N THR A 216 3.91 -55.02 -21.70
CA THR A 216 4.27 -54.60 -23.07
C THR A 216 3.51 -53.33 -23.47
N GLY A 217 2.22 -53.23 -23.14
CA GLY A 217 1.40 -52.05 -23.39
C GLY A 217 1.86 -50.81 -22.60
N ARG A 218 2.27 -50.98 -21.33
CA ARG A 218 2.86 -49.88 -20.55
C ARG A 218 4.20 -49.42 -21.11
N ARG A 219 5.07 -50.36 -21.48
CA ARG A 219 6.35 -50.05 -22.14
C ARG A 219 6.13 -49.33 -23.47
N ALA A 220 5.16 -49.78 -24.27
CA ALA A 220 4.74 -49.13 -25.50
C ALA A 220 4.17 -47.72 -25.27
N ASN A 221 3.48 -47.49 -24.15
CA ASN A 221 3.04 -46.16 -23.73
C ASN A 221 4.22 -45.25 -23.34
N GLU A 222 5.23 -45.77 -22.65
CA GLU A 222 6.41 -45.03 -22.22
C GLU A 222 7.32 -44.65 -23.41
N GLU A 223 7.61 -45.60 -24.30
CA GLU A 223 8.46 -45.39 -25.49
C GLU A 223 7.87 -44.35 -26.46
N ARG A 224 6.54 -44.21 -26.48
CA ARG A 224 5.83 -43.23 -27.34
C ARG A 224 5.60 -41.87 -26.67
N ARG A 225 6.11 -41.63 -25.46
CA ARG A 225 6.06 -40.31 -24.82
C ARG A 225 7.15 -39.41 -25.38
N LEU A 226 6.81 -38.13 -25.59
CA LEU A 226 7.78 -37.14 -26.00
C LEU A 226 8.74 -36.82 -24.84
N SER A 227 10.02 -36.84 -25.15
CA SER A 227 11.06 -36.30 -24.27
C SER A 227 10.90 -34.78 -24.12
N SER A 228 11.42 -34.22 -23.02
CA SER A 228 11.43 -32.77 -22.79
C SER A 228 12.18 -31.99 -23.88
N ALA A 229 13.14 -32.62 -24.57
CA ALA A 229 13.85 -32.02 -25.70
C ALA A 229 12.97 -31.95 -26.96
N GLN A 230 12.27 -33.04 -27.29
CA GLN A 230 11.35 -33.10 -28.43
C GLN A 230 10.17 -32.14 -28.25
N LEU A 231 9.60 -32.06 -27.03
CA LEU A 231 8.52 -31.13 -26.72
C LEU A 231 8.96 -29.66 -26.90
N ARG A 232 10.18 -29.30 -26.45
CA ARG A 232 10.75 -27.97 -26.66
C ARG A 232 11.00 -27.67 -28.15
N ALA A 233 11.50 -28.65 -28.91
CA ALA A 233 11.73 -28.51 -30.34
C ALA A 233 10.41 -28.31 -31.10
N HIS A 234 9.38 -29.09 -30.79
CA HIS A 234 8.06 -28.94 -31.38
C HIS A 234 7.44 -27.56 -31.07
N ARG A 235 7.53 -27.08 -29.82
CA ARG A 235 7.07 -25.73 -29.48
C ARG A 235 7.76 -24.64 -30.31
N ARG A 236 9.09 -24.73 -30.48
CA ARG A 236 9.83 -23.77 -31.33
C ARG A 236 9.34 -23.78 -32.77
N LYS A 237 9.02 -24.95 -33.32
CA LYS A 237 8.47 -25.10 -34.68
C LYS A 237 7.09 -24.45 -34.80
N VAL A 238 6.16 -24.79 -33.90
CA VAL A 238 4.81 -24.19 -33.83
C VAL A 238 4.88 -22.66 -33.82
N MET A 239 5.78 -22.11 -33.01
CA MET A 239 5.96 -20.66 -32.91
C MET A 239 6.49 -20.02 -34.20
N THR A 240 7.36 -20.73 -34.92
CA THR A 240 7.97 -20.23 -36.17
C THR A 240 6.96 -20.31 -37.33
N ALA A 241 6.18 -21.39 -37.40
CA ALA A 241 5.16 -21.63 -38.43
C ALA A 241 4.02 -20.58 -38.40
N GLU A 242 3.63 -20.11 -37.22
CA GLU A 242 2.60 -19.06 -37.10
C GLU A 242 3.11 -17.66 -37.48
N THR A 243 4.41 -17.39 -37.37
CA THR A 243 4.98 -16.11 -37.84
C THR A 243 5.11 -16.00 -39.35
N VAL A 244 5.07 -17.12 -40.07
CA VAL A 244 5.35 -17.20 -41.52
C VAL A 244 4.13 -17.61 -42.36
N SER A 245 3.10 -18.25 -41.79
CA SER A 245 1.99 -18.80 -42.58
C SER A 245 0.97 -17.75 -43.04
N ALA A 246 1.01 -17.41 -44.33
CA ALA A 246 -0.07 -16.74 -45.03
C ALA A 246 -1.28 -17.67 -45.23
N ARG A 247 -2.51 -17.16 -45.06
CA ARG A 247 -3.75 -17.89 -45.36
C ARG A 247 -3.80 -18.26 -46.86
N PRO A 248 -3.88 -19.54 -47.26
CA PRO A 248 -4.16 -19.91 -48.65
C PRO A 248 -5.65 -19.67 -48.97
N GLY A 249 -5.94 -19.10 -50.14
CA GLY A 249 -7.32 -18.94 -50.66
C GLY A 249 -7.93 -17.54 -50.58
N VAL A 250 -7.29 -16.58 -49.92
CA VAL A 250 -7.76 -15.18 -49.88
C VAL A 250 -7.31 -14.44 -51.15
N PRO A 251 -8.19 -13.74 -51.90
CA PRO A 251 -7.84 -12.93 -53.08
C PRO A 251 -6.76 -11.88 -52.77
N GLU A 252 -5.95 -11.50 -53.76
CA GLU A 252 -4.82 -10.58 -53.55
C GLU A 252 -5.27 -9.18 -53.08
N ASP A 253 -6.47 -8.75 -53.48
CA ASP A 253 -7.05 -7.46 -53.08
C ASP A 253 -7.42 -7.42 -51.58
N GLU A 254 -8.00 -8.49 -51.05
CA GLU A 254 -8.23 -8.61 -49.60
C GLU A 254 -6.91 -8.66 -48.84
N ARG A 255 -5.85 -9.28 -49.41
CA ARG A 255 -4.52 -9.26 -48.79
C ARG A 255 -3.90 -7.86 -48.78
N ALA A 256 -4.10 -7.07 -49.83
CA ALA A 256 -3.61 -5.70 -49.90
C ALA A 256 -4.36 -4.78 -48.91
N GLN A 257 -5.68 -4.92 -48.81
CA GLN A 257 -6.48 -4.20 -47.80
C GLN A 257 -6.14 -4.63 -46.38
N GLU A 258 -5.91 -5.94 -46.16
CA GLU A 258 -5.47 -6.48 -44.88
C GLU A 258 -4.09 -5.89 -44.50
N ARG A 259 -3.13 -5.83 -45.43
CA ARG A 259 -1.80 -5.23 -45.24
C ARG A 259 -1.90 -3.74 -44.91
N ALA A 260 -2.66 -2.96 -45.69
CA ALA A 260 -2.83 -1.53 -45.46
C ALA A 260 -3.52 -1.25 -44.11
N ARG A 261 -4.53 -2.04 -43.73
CA ARG A 261 -5.19 -1.91 -42.43
C ARG A 261 -4.27 -2.35 -41.28
N LYS A 262 -3.44 -3.37 -41.50
CA LYS A 262 -2.45 -3.85 -40.53
C LYS A 262 -1.32 -2.84 -40.34
N GLU A 263 -0.87 -2.18 -41.41
CA GLU A 263 0.06 -1.06 -41.34
C GLU A 263 -0.55 0.12 -40.57
N ALA A 264 -1.82 0.46 -40.80
CA ALA A 264 -2.52 1.51 -40.05
C ALA A 264 -2.78 1.16 -38.57
N GLU A 265 -3.09 -0.09 -38.25
CA GLU A 265 -3.27 -0.57 -36.87
C GLU A 265 -1.93 -0.72 -36.14
N ASP A 266 -0.88 -1.21 -36.81
CA ASP A 266 0.48 -1.22 -36.29
C ASP A 266 0.99 0.21 -36.10
N GLU A 267 0.68 1.15 -37.01
CA GLU A 267 0.97 2.57 -36.84
C GLU A 267 0.20 3.18 -35.67
N ALA A 268 -1.05 2.78 -35.42
CA ALA A 268 -1.83 3.18 -34.25
C ALA A 268 -1.31 2.57 -32.94
N LEU A 269 -0.90 1.30 -32.94
CA LEU A 269 -0.25 0.63 -31.79
C LEU A 269 1.16 1.18 -31.54
N LEU A 270 1.88 1.53 -32.60
CA LEU A 270 3.14 2.25 -32.54
C LEU A 270 2.93 3.68 -32.07
N ALA A 271 1.80 4.34 -32.38
CA ALA A 271 1.47 5.67 -31.87
C ALA A 271 1.04 5.66 -30.40
N VAL A 272 0.28 4.64 -29.96
CA VAL A 272 -0.06 4.40 -28.55
C VAL A 272 1.20 4.03 -27.76
N GLY A 273 2.07 3.19 -28.32
CA GLY A 273 3.31 2.75 -27.69
C GLY A 273 4.54 3.65 -27.92
N ALA A 274 4.48 4.64 -28.80
CA ALA A 274 5.47 5.72 -28.90
C ALA A 274 5.26 6.73 -27.76
N SER A 275 4.03 6.83 -27.26
CA SER A 275 3.69 7.72 -26.14
C SER A 275 4.15 7.23 -24.75
N ASP A 276 4.66 5.99 -24.66
CA ASP A 276 4.96 5.29 -23.40
C ASP A 276 6.39 5.49 -22.87
N GLY A 277 7.23 6.24 -23.58
CA GLY A 277 8.51 6.71 -23.07
C GLY A 277 8.58 8.23 -23.13
N GLU A 278 8.21 8.93 -22.05
CA GLU A 278 8.44 10.39 -21.98
C GLU A 278 9.93 10.72 -22.17
N PHE A 279 10.84 9.79 -21.86
CA PHE A 279 12.29 9.86 -22.12
C PHE A 279 12.70 9.47 -23.56
N ASP A 280 12.00 8.54 -24.23
CA ASP A 280 12.29 8.19 -25.63
C ASP A 280 11.72 9.21 -26.63
N GLU A 281 10.67 9.94 -26.25
CA GLU A 281 10.15 11.09 -27.01
C GLU A 281 10.85 12.42 -26.66
N MET A 282 11.75 12.45 -25.67
CA MET A 282 12.45 13.70 -25.33
C MET A 282 13.20 14.32 -26.52
N PRO A 283 13.84 13.60 -27.45
CA PRO A 283 14.56 14.25 -28.54
C PRO A 283 13.68 14.97 -29.57
N SER A 284 12.38 14.66 -29.66
CA SER A 284 11.49 15.18 -30.72
C SER A 284 10.64 16.40 -30.31
N ARG A 285 10.63 16.77 -29.03
CA ARG A 285 9.97 17.99 -28.54
C ARG A 285 10.91 19.19 -28.66
N GLY A 286 10.39 20.32 -29.16
CA GLY A 286 11.17 21.55 -29.37
C GLY A 286 11.96 21.96 -28.12
N SER A 287 13.20 22.38 -28.30
CA SER A 287 14.14 22.76 -27.23
C SER A 287 13.59 23.81 -26.25
N GLY A 288 12.63 24.62 -26.68
CA GLY A 288 11.97 25.66 -25.86
C GLY A 288 11.15 25.13 -24.69
N ASP A 289 10.45 23.99 -24.84
CA ASP A 289 9.59 23.44 -23.78
C ASP A 289 10.42 22.94 -22.59
N LYS A 290 11.58 22.35 -22.90
CA LYS A 290 12.53 21.84 -21.90
C LYS A 290 13.21 22.97 -21.14
N LEU A 291 13.60 24.02 -21.86
CA LEU A 291 14.20 25.21 -21.26
C LEU A 291 13.22 25.90 -20.31
N GLY A 292 11.94 26.04 -20.69
CA GLY A 292 10.91 26.62 -19.84
C GLY A 292 10.68 25.84 -18.54
N LEU A 293 10.53 24.51 -18.62
CA LEU A 293 10.45 23.65 -17.44
C LEU A 293 11.70 23.77 -16.56
N PHE A 294 12.89 23.69 -17.15
CA PHE A 294 14.15 23.79 -16.42
C PHE A 294 14.28 25.13 -15.68
N LEU A 295 14.02 26.26 -16.35
CA LEU A 295 14.09 27.58 -15.73
C LEU A 295 13.05 27.76 -14.62
N MET A 296 11.83 27.24 -14.81
CA MET A 296 10.78 27.26 -13.78
C MET A 296 11.20 26.47 -12.54
N LEU A 297 11.69 25.24 -12.73
CA LEU A 297 12.16 24.40 -11.61
C LEU A 297 13.36 25.04 -10.91
N LEU A 298 14.33 25.57 -11.67
CA LEU A 298 15.48 26.28 -11.12
C LEU A 298 15.05 27.48 -10.27
N ALA A 299 14.09 28.28 -10.75
CA ALA A 299 13.57 29.43 -10.02
C ALA A 299 12.86 29.01 -8.72
N LEU A 300 11.98 27.99 -8.78
CA LEU A 300 11.28 27.48 -7.59
C LEU A 300 12.24 26.85 -6.58
N THR A 301 13.24 26.10 -7.04
CA THR A 301 14.29 25.57 -6.17
C THR A 301 15.07 26.71 -5.51
N GLY A 302 15.43 27.75 -6.26
CA GLY A 302 16.12 28.93 -5.69
C GLY A 302 15.29 29.63 -4.62
N VAL A 303 14.00 29.86 -4.88
CA VAL A 303 13.06 30.43 -3.89
C VAL A 303 12.97 29.55 -2.65
N SER A 304 12.85 28.23 -2.82
CA SER A 304 12.71 27.29 -1.71
C SER A 304 13.98 27.18 -0.85
N LEU A 305 15.16 27.13 -1.48
CA LEU A 305 16.46 27.11 -0.78
C LEU A 305 16.69 28.38 0.04
N VAL A 306 16.24 29.54 -0.46
CA VAL A 306 16.32 30.80 0.29
C VAL A 306 15.32 30.80 1.46
N ALA A 307 14.08 30.39 1.22
CA ALA A 307 13.04 30.36 2.24
C ALA A 307 13.35 29.38 3.39
N PHE A 308 13.99 28.24 3.09
CA PHE A 308 14.33 27.19 4.06
C PHE A 308 15.82 27.08 4.34
N ARG A 309 16.56 28.19 4.19
CA ARG A 309 18.03 28.22 4.37
C ARG A 309 18.50 27.71 5.74
N SER A 310 17.70 27.89 6.79
CA SER A 310 17.98 27.39 8.15
C SER A 310 17.90 25.87 8.26
N LEU A 311 17.17 25.21 7.37
CA LEU A 311 17.00 23.76 7.36
C LEU A 311 18.09 23.04 6.54
N LEU A 312 18.91 23.77 5.78
CA LEU A 312 19.94 23.16 4.91
C LEU A 312 21.00 22.38 5.70
N SER A 313 21.22 22.73 6.96
CA SER A 313 22.12 22.04 7.89
C SER A 313 21.40 21.17 8.91
N ALA A 314 20.07 21.04 8.84
CA ALA A 314 19.29 20.29 9.82
C ALA A 314 19.37 18.79 9.53
N GLU A 315 19.55 17.99 10.58
CA GLU A 315 19.52 16.52 10.48
C GLU A 315 18.08 15.98 10.42
N SER A 316 17.19 16.63 11.17
CA SER A 316 15.75 16.33 11.21
C SER A 316 14.89 17.60 11.23
N LEU A 317 13.59 17.41 11.02
CA LEU A 317 12.56 18.44 11.23
C LEU A 317 11.92 18.23 12.60
N THR A 318 11.73 19.32 13.34
CA THR A 318 10.97 19.33 14.60
C THR A 318 9.98 20.50 14.62
N GLY A 319 8.96 20.38 15.47
CA GLY A 319 7.96 21.43 15.69
C GLY A 319 6.72 21.31 14.81
N GLY A 320 5.61 21.88 15.29
CA GLY A 320 4.30 21.68 14.67
C GLY A 320 3.91 20.20 14.65
N ALA A 321 3.53 19.70 13.47
CA ALA A 321 3.22 18.28 13.23
C ALA A 321 4.44 17.47 12.78
N ALA A 322 5.63 18.07 12.67
CA ALA A 322 6.84 17.41 12.21
C ALA A 322 7.58 16.72 13.37
N LEU A 323 7.87 15.42 13.17
CA LEU A 323 8.71 14.60 14.04
C LEU A 323 9.86 13.98 13.23
N PRO A 324 11.02 13.69 13.85
CA PRO A 324 12.05 12.87 13.24
C PRO A 324 11.58 11.43 13.04
N VAL A 325 12.25 10.69 12.17
CA VAL A 325 12.13 9.22 12.06
C VAL A 325 13.24 8.58 12.89
N SER A 326 12.98 7.40 13.46
CA SER A 326 13.97 6.59 14.18
C SER A 326 15.29 6.43 13.40
N ALA A 327 16.41 6.43 14.13
CA ALA A 327 17.76 6.53 13.57
C ALA A 327 18.18 5.30 12.75
N THR A 328 17.69 4.10 13.10
CA THR A 328 18.11 2.85 12.48
C THR A 328 17.02 2.23 11.59
N VAL A 329 17.44 1.58 10.50
CA VAL A 329 16.51 0.85 9.61
C VAL A 329 15.81 -0.28 10.37
N GLN A 330 16.48 -0.87 11.36
CA GLN A 330 15.95 -1.97 12.16
C GLN A 330 14.82 -1.51 13.10
N GLU A 331 14.97 -0.35 13.77
CA GLU A 331 13.89 0.27 14.56
C GLU A 331 12.67 0.57 13.68
N VAL A 332 12.87 1.25 12.54
CA VAL A 332 11.76 1.57 11.62
C VAL A 332 11.09 0.30 11.08
N LEU A 333 11.84 -0.76 10.81
CA LEU A 333 11.28 -2.05 10.40
C LEU A 333 10.48 -2.70 11.52
N HIS A 334 10.97 -2.63 12.76
CA HIS A 334 10.25 -3.13 13.93
C HIS A 334 8.93 -2.37 14.11
N HIS A 335 8.96 -1.04 14.12
CA HIS A 335 7.76 -0.21 14.25
C HIS A 335 6.78 -0.42 13.09
N ALA A 336 7.25 -0.57 11.85
CA ALA A 336 6.38 -0.80 10.68
C ALA A 336 5.73 -2.20 10.64
N THR A 337 6.23 -3.17 11.40
CA THR A 337 5.74 -4.57 11.41
C THR A 337 5.22 -5.03 12.77
N SER A 338 5.26 -4.15 13.78
CA SER A 338 4.74 -4.40 15.11
C SER A 338 3.22 -4.26 15.15
N PHE A 339 2.62 -4.93 16.13
CA PHE A 339 1.20 -4.87 16.48
C PHE A 339 1.00 -4.40 17.94
N VAL A 340 2.07 -3.86 18.53
CA VAL A 340 2.10 -3.26 19.87
C VAL A 340 2.76 -1.91 19.76
N SER A 341 2.08 -0.89 20.28
CA SER A 341 2.59 0.47 20.31
C SER A 341 3.94 0.53 21.01
N PRO A 342 4.95 1.15 20.40
CA PRO A 342 6.21 1.42 21.08
C PRO A 342 6.09 2.55 22.12
N GLU A 343 5.08 3.41 21.97
CA GLU A 343 4.75 4.51 22.89
C GLU A 343 3.59 4.13 23.83
N GLY A 344 3.54 4.76 25.00
CA GLY A 344 2.52 4.50 26.03
C GLY A 344 2.65 3.14 26.71
N LEU A 345 1.52 2.57 27.12
CA LEU A 345 1.43 1.33 27.92
C LEU A 345 1.33 0.06 27.04
N GLY A 346 1.74 0.14 25.78
CA GLY A 346 1.75 -0.99 24.83
C GLY A 346 0.36 -1.34 24.29
N ASP A 347 -0.32 -0.34 23.70
CA ASP A 347 -1.62 -0.50 23.04
C ASP A 347 -1.59 -1.53 21.89
N ARG A 348 -2.68 -2.31 21.75
CA ARG A 348 -2.92 -3.16 20.57
C ARG A 348 -3.34 -2.32 19.39
N ALA A 349 -2.39 -2.03 18.51
CA ALA A 349 -2.68 -1.44 17.22
C ALA A 349 -1.65 -1.95 16.20
N ALA A 350 -2.09 -2.20 14.97
CA ALA A 350 -1.14 -2.36 13.87
C ALA A 350 -0.59 -0.98 13.48
N ALA A 351 0.67 -0.97 13.06
CA ALA A 351 1.34 0.23 12.57
C ALA A 351 0.55 0.93 11.44
N ASP A 352 0.69 2.26 11.39
CA ASP A 352 0.10 3.07 10.32
C ASP A 352 0.71 2.71 8.94
N PRO A 353 -0.08 2.65 7.86
CA PRO A 353 0.43 2.40 6.51
C PRO A 353 1.53 3.37 6.07
N PHE A 354 1.60 4.59 6.62
CA PHE A 354 2.67 5.55 6.41
C PHE A 354 4.04 5.05 6.88
N ASN A 355 4.09 4.19 7.90
CA ASN A 355 5.35 3.60 8.38
C ASN A 355 6.04 2.75 7.32
N LEU A 356 5.30 2.16 6.38
CA LEU A 356 5.88 1.44 5.25
C LEU A 356 6.56 2.39 4.24
N ILE A 357 6.07 3.63 4.12
CA ILE A 357 6.74 4.68 3.36
C ILE A 357 8.02 5.09 4.08
N LEU A 358 7.95 5.32 5.40
CA LEU A 358 9.13 5.66 6.22
C LEU A 358 10.19 4.56 6.17
N LEU A 359 9.78 3.29 6.22
CA LEU A 359 10.67 2.14 6.05
C LEU A 359 11.34 2.14 4.68
N LEU A 360 10.59 2.42 3.61
CA LEU A 360 11.15 2.52 2.26
C LEU A 360 12.18 3.67 2.17
N LEU A 361 11.86 4.83 2.74
CA LEU A 361 12.78 5.97 2.77
C LEU A 361 14.03 5.66 3.61
N SER A 362 13.88 5.03 4.77
CA SER A 362 14.97 4.62 5.65
C SER A 362 15.87 3.58 4.97
N ALA A 363 15.30 2.56 4.34
CA ALA A 363 16.05 1.54 3.60
C ALA A 363 16.82 2.13 2.40
N LEU A 364 16.20 3.05 1.64
CA LEU A 364 16.84 3.70 0.47
C LEU A 364 17.92 4.71 0.86
N SER A 365 17.80 5.31 2.06
CA SER A 365 18.73 6.31 2.58
C SER A 365 19.72 5.75 3.62
N PHE A 366 19.73 4.43 3.83
CA PHE A 366 20.58 3.74 4.81
C PHE A 366 20.44 4.31 6.23
N GLY A 367 19.20 4.54 6.69
CA GLY A 367 18.89 5.06 8.03
C GLY A 367 18.65 6.58 8.11
N HIS A 368 18.88 7.34 7.03
CA HIS A 368 18.77 8.81 7.04
C HIS A 368 17.38 9.32 6.62
N ALA A 369 16.31 8.66 7.04
CA ALA A 369 14.95 9.01 6.64
C ALA A 369 14.56 10.44 7.07
N SER A 370 14.94 10.86 8.28
CA SER A 370 14.72 12.22 8.81
C SER A 370 15.26 13.29 7.87
N THR A 371 16.50 13.12 7.37
CA THR A 371 17.12 14.06 6.44
C THR A 371 16.43 14.05 5.07
N VAL A 372 15.94 12.90 4.61
CA VAL A 372 15.12 12.83 3.39
C VAL A 372 13.83 13.64 3.53
N LEU A 373 13.19 13.62 4.71
CA LEU A 373 12.00 14.42 4.99
C LEU A 373 12.32 15.94 5.03
N VAL A 374 13.47 16.34 5.58
CA VAL A 374 13.98 17.73 5.48
C VAL A 374 14.07 18.16 4.01
N TRP A 375 14.73 17.35 3.17
CA TRP A 375 14.87 17.66 1.74
C TRP A 375 13.55 17.61 0.97
N LEU A 376 12.61 16.77 1.39
CA LEU A 376 11.25 16.75 0.84
C LEU A 376 10.55 18.09 1.06
N ILE A 377 10.63 18.66 2.27
CA ILE A 377 10.08 20.00 2.58
C ILE A 377 10.79 21.08 1.75
N ILE A 378 12.14 21.06 1.71
CA ILE A 378 12.94 22.01 0.93
C ILE A 378 12.62 21.92 -0.57
N LEU A 379 12.34 20.73 -1.11
CA LEU A 379 12.06 20.52 -2.54
C LEU A 379 10.57 20.47 -2.87
N ALA A 380 9.67 20.73 -1.92
CA ALA A 380 8.24 20.57 -2.12
C ALA A 380 7.69 21.43 -3.27
N LEU A 381 8.10 22.70 -3.37
CA LEU A 381 7.68 23.61 -4.44
C LEU A 381 8.07 23.11 -5.85
N PRO A 382 9.36 22.82 -6.15
CA PRO A 382 9.73 22.31 -7.47
C PRO A 382 9.14 20.92 -7.75
N LEU A 383 9.02 20.05 -6.75
CA LEU A 383 8.40 18.73 -6.92
C LEU A 383 6.91 18.83 -7.26
N ALA A 384 6.15 19.69 -6.58
CA ALA A 384 4.75 19.96 -6.89
C ALA A 384 4.60 20.53 -8.32
N ALA A 385 5.45 21.49 -8.71
CA ALA A 385 5.42 22.04 -10.06
C ALA A 385 5.73 20.99 -11.14
N LEU A 386 6.67 20.06 -10.87
CA LEU A 386 7.05 18.97 -11.77
C LEU A 386 5.91 17.98 -11.99
N THR A 387 5.26 17.53 -10.92
CA THR A 387 4.13 16.59 -11.04
C THR A 387 2.94 17.26 -11.71
N ALA A 388 2.64 18.52 -11.38
CA ALA A 388 1.63 19.32 -12.08
C ALA A 388 1.96 19.54 -13.55
N TRP A 389 3.23 19.75 -13.91
CA TRP A 389 3.66 19.91 -15.31
C TRP A 389 3.31 18.65 -16.10
N SER A 390 3.59 17.49 -15.52
CA SER A 390 3.27 16.20 -16.11
C SER A 390 1.74 16.05 -16.30
N ALA A 391 0.95 16.36 -15.26
CA ALA A 391 -0.51 16.21 -15.29
C ALA A 391 -1.18 17.21 -16.25
N ALA A 392 -0.67 18.44 -16.35
CA ALA A 392 -1.19 19.46 -17.26
C ALA A 392 -1.19 18.99 -18.74
N GLY A 393 -0.30 18.06 -19.09
CA GLY A 393 -0.26 17.41 -20.40
C GLY A 393 -1.53 16.62 -20.76
N LEU A 394 -2.41 16.31 -19.80
CA LEU A 394 -3.71 15.68 -20.05
C LEU A 394 -4.70 16.62 -20.76
N TRP A 395 -4.62 17.91 -20.47
CA TRP A 395 -5.58 18.91 -20.94
C TRP A 395 -5.04 19.82 -22.03
N THR A 396 -3.73 20.06 -22.06
CA THR A 396 -3.10 21.01 -23.00
C THR A 396 -1.76 20.50 -23.52
N ARG A 397 -1.47 20.83 -24.79
CA ARG A 397 -0.16 20.62 -25.43
C ARG A 397 0.74 21.87 -25.36
N SER A 398 0.20 23.02 -24.97
CA SER A 398 0.94 24.28 -24.90
C SER A 398 1.86 24.31 -23.68
N ALA A 399 3.16 24.47 -23.90
CA ALA A 399 4.14 24.57 -22.82
C ALA A 399 3.88 25.75 -21.87
N VAL A 400 3.47 26.90 -22.40
CA VAL A 400 3.15 28.08 -21.58
C VAL A 400 1.97 27.79 -20.65
N THR A 401 0.92 27.12 -21.13
CA THR A 401 -0.23 26.76 -20.29
C THR A 401 0.14 25.71 -19.25
N ARG A 402 1.03 24.76 -19.57
CA ARG A 402 1.57 23.80 -18.60
C ARG A 402 2.40 24.51 -17.54
N MET A 403 3.22 25.49 -17.92
CA MET A 403 4.03 26.30 -17.01
C MET A 403 3.14 27.07 -16.03
N ILE A 404 2.11 27.76 -16.54
CA ILE A 404 1.16 28.50 -15.70
C ILE A 404 0.42 27.53 -14.75
N ALA A 405 -0.02 26.37 -15.24
CA ALA A 405 -0.67 25.36 -14.41
C ALA A 405 0.25 24.84 -13.28
N SER A 406 1.51 24.55 -13.60
CA SER A 406 2.53 24.13 -12.63
C SER A 406 2.82 25.20 -11.59
N LEU A 407 2.95 26.46 -12.01
CA LEU A 407 3.16 27.58 -11.11
C LEU A 407 1.95 27.83 -10.20
N LEU A 408 0.72 27.76 -10.74
CA LEU A 408 -0.50 27.87 -9.95
C LEU A 408 -0.60 26.74 -8.93
N TRP A 409 -0.21 25.52 -9.29
CA TRP A 409 -0.21 24.37 -8.37
C TRP A 409 0.82 24.54 -7.24
N ALA A 410 2.06 24.91 -7.58
CA ALA A 410 3.07 25.19 -6.56
C ALA A 410 2.72 26.40 -5.68
N ALA A 411 1.90 27.32 -6.17
CA ALA A 411 1.48 28.54 -5.46
C ALA A 411 0.17 28.39 -4.68
N VAL A 412 -0.42 27.18 -4.57
CA VAL A 412 -1.67 27.00 -3.80
C VAL A 412 -1.39 27.22 -2.31
N PRO A 413 -2.18 28.06 -1.60
CA PRO A 413 -1.93 28.37 -0.20
C PRO A 413 -1.86 27.14 0.73
N THR A 414 -2.66 26.10 0.49
CA THR A 414 -2.66 24.87 1.30
C THR A 414 -1.30 24.19 1.36
N LEU A 415 -0.51 24.23 0.28
CA LEU A 415 0.85 23.68 0.28
C LEU A 415 1.75 24.49 1.22
N HIS A 416 1.71 25.82 1.11
CA HIS A 416 2.50 26.72 1.95
C HIS A 416 2.17 26.60 3.44
N LEU A 417 0.88 26.49 3.75
CA LEU A 417 0.39 26.28 5.10
C LEU A 417 0.85 24.90 5.64
N ALA A 418 0.71 23.83 4.86
CA ALA A 418 1.11 22.48 5.29
C ALA A 418 2.63 22.37 5.49
N LEU A 419 3.43 23.08 4.69
CA LEU A 419 4.87 23.19 4.88
C LEU A 419 5.21 23.89 6.20
N GLY A 420 4.52 24.98 6.52
CA GLY A 420 4.79 25.73 7.76
C GLY A 420 4.28 25.04 9.04
N GLU A 421 3.23 24.22 8.94
CA GLU A 421 2.72 23.38 10.03
C GLU A 421 3.51 22.08 10.22
N GLY A 422 4.33 21.67 9.24
CA GLY A 422 5.07 20.40 9.29
C GLY A 422 4.25 19.16 8.98
N ARG A 423 3.10 19.30 8.29
CA ARG A 423 2.22 18.17 7.94
C ARG A 423 2.74 17.40 6.73
N ILE A 424 3.71 16.51 6.96
CA ILE A 424 4.42 15.75 5.92
C ILE A 424 3.46 14.94 5.05
N GLY A 425 2.44 14.31 5.63
CA GLY A 425 1.42 13.55 4.91
C GLY A 425 0.66 14.41 3.89
N ALA A 426 0.22 15.61 4.29
CA ALA A 426 -0.45 16.56 3.42
C ALA A 426 0.45 17.10 2.30
N VAL A 427 1.73 17.38 2.60
CA VAL A 427 2.73 17.82 1.61
C VAL A 427 2.96 16.72 0.55
N LEU A 428 3.16 15.47 0.98
CA LEU A 428 3.29 14.32 0.07
C LEU A 428 2.03 14.14 -0.80
N ALA A 429 0.85 14.26 -0.19
CA ALA A 429 -0.42 14.17 -0.90
C ALA A 429 -0.52 15.24 -2.00
N HIS A 430 -0.17 16.49 -1.69
CA HIS A 430 -0.18 17.60 -2.65
C HIS A 430 0.82 17.39 -3.80
N ILE A 431 2.02 16.91 -3.51
CA ILE A 431 3.03 16.64 -4.54
C ILE A 431 2.60 15.51 -5.47
N LEU A 432 2.08 14.40 -4.93
CA LEU A 432 1.81 13.18 -5.71
C LEU A 432 0.44 13.17 -6.40
N LEU A 433 -0.53 13.98 -5.93
CA LEU A 433 -1.89 14.01 -6.47
C LEU A 433 -1.96 14.22 -7.99
N PRO A 434 -1.24 15.18 -8.61
CA PRO A 434 -1.27 15.36 -10.07
C PRO A 434 -0.80 14.11 -10.82
N LEU A 435 0.24 13.43 -10.32
CA LEU A 435 0.80 12.23 -10.95
C LEU A 435 -0.17 11.05 -10.84
N ALA A 436 -0.79 10.86 -9.67
CA ALA A 436 -1.81 9.84 -9.47
C ALA A 436 -3.01 10.02 -10.40
N VAL A 437 -3.54 11.25 -10.52
CA VAL A 437 -4.63 11.55 -11.46
C VAL A 437 -4.21 11.27 -12.90
N ARG A 438 -2.98 11.67 -13.30
CA ARG A 438 -2.45 11.37 -14.63
C ARG A 438 -2.38 9.88 -14.91
N SER A 439 -1.85 9.09 -13.99
CA SER A 439 -1.80 7.63 -14.15
C SER A 439 -3.20 7.02 -14.23
N MET A 440 -4.15 7.50 -13.42
CA MET A 440 -5.54 7.04 -13.44
C MET A 440 -6.22 7.36 -14.79
N VAL A 441 -6.08 8.60 -15.28
CA VAL A 441 -6.63 9.00 -16.57
C VAL A 441 -6.02 8.19 -17.71
N ARG A 442 -4.71 7.90 -17.66
CA ARG A 442 -4.05 7.02 -18.63
C ARG A 442 -4.54 5.58 -18.52
N ALA A 443 -4.78 5.06 -17.32
CA ALA A 443 -5.35 3.72 -17.11
C ALA A 443 -6.75 3.61 -17.74
N VAL A 444 -7.57 4.66 -17.61
CA VAL A 444 -8.89 4.76 -18.25
C VAL A 444 -8.76 4.84 -19.78
N GLN A 445 -7.85 5.69 -20.29
CA GLN A 445 -7.65 5.89 -21.74
C GLN A 445 -7.06 4.67 -22.45
N ALA A 446 -6.15 3.96 -21.78
CA ALA A 446 -5.48 2.76 -22.30
C ALA A 446 -6.34 1.49 -22.26
N ARG A 447 -7.65 1.61 -21.94
CA ARG A 447 -8.70 0.58 -22.06
C ARG A 447 -8.24 -0.83 -21.66
N GLY A 448 -7.82 -1.00 -20.41
CA GLY A 448 -7.41 -2.30 -19.87
C GLY A 448 -5.90 -2.57 -19.83
N SER A 449 -5.06 -1.54 -19.96
CA SER A 449 -3.62 -1.66 -19.69
C SER A 449 -3.37 -1.84 -18.20
N TRP A 450 -2.86 -3.02 -17.85
CA TRP A 450 -2.46 -3.36 -16.48
C TRP A 450 -1.33 -2.50 -15.95
N GLU A 451 -0.40 -2.06 -16.81
CA GLU A 451 0.77 -1.25 -16.42
C GLU A 451 0.31 0.11 -15.87
N HIS A 452 -0.57 0.80 -16.60
CA HIS A 452 -1.10 2.09 -16.18
C HIS A 452 -2.02 1.97 -14.97
N ALA A 453 -2.86 0.92 -14.92
CA ALA A 453 -3.74 0.68 -13.79
C ALA A 453 -2.96 0.38 -12.49
N THR A 454 -1.91 -0.44 -12.57
CA THR A 454 -1.05 -0.75 -11.40
C THR A 454 -0.17 0.42 -11.00
N GLY A 455 0.34 1.21 -11.96
CA GLY A 455 0.99 2.49 -11.66
C GLY A 455 0.07 3.46 -10.91
N ALA A 456 -1.20 3.57 -11.34
CA ALA A 456 -2.21 4.35 -10.62
C ALA A 456 -2.52 3.77 -9.24
N ALA A 457 -2.55 2.44 -9.11
CA ALA A 457 -2.81 1.75 -7.86
C ALA A 457 -1.71 1.97 -6.82
N LEU A 458 -0.43 1.93 -7.23
CA LEU A 458 0.71 2.19 -6.35
C LEU A 458 0.77 3.66 -5.92
N LEU A 459 0.53 4.60 -6.84
CA LEU A 459 0.47 6.02 -6.50
C LEU A 459 -0.70 6.32 -5.56
N LEU A 460 -1.87 5.70 -5.78
CA LEU A 460 -2.99 5.80 -4.86
C LEU A 460 -2.65 5.20 -3.50
N ALA A 461 -1.97 4.05 -3.45
CA ALA A 461 -1.50 3.44 -2.22
C ALA A 461 -0.60 4.37 -1.40
N VAL A 462 0.37 5.02 -2.03
CA VAL A 462 1.25 6.00 -1.37
C VAL A 462 0.43 7.21 -0.89
N LEU A 463 -0.49 7.73 -1.71
CA LEU A 463 -1.37 8.85 -1.33
C LEU A 463 -2.25 8.52 -0.13
N THR A 464 -2.85 7.33 -0.10
CA THR A 464 -3.74 6.90 0.98
C THR A 464 -2.99 6.47 2.23
N ALA A 465 -1.72 6.07 2.12
CA ALA A 465 -0.85 5.87 3.27
C ALA A 465 -0.44 7.22 3.89
N ALA A 466 -0.12 8.22 3.07
CA ALA A 466 0.22 9.57 3.55
C ALA A 466 -0.99 10.38 4.04
N ALA A 467 -2.17 10.13 3.47
CA ALA A 467 -3.43 10.79 3.84
C ALA A 467 -4.60 9.80 3.72
N PRO A 468 -4.87 8.99 4.77
CA PRO A 468 -5.92 7.96 4.76
C PRO A 468 -7.31 8.49 4.39
N VAL A 469 -7.62 9.75 4.72
CA VAL A 469 -8.89 10.41 4.38
C VAL A 469 -9.18 10.43 2.88
N LEU A 470 -8.13 10.43 2.03
CA LEU A 470 -8.30 10.39 0.57
C LEU A 470 -8.87 9.07 0.09
N LEU A 471 -8.76 7.98 0.85
CA LEU A 471 -9.34 6.69 0.49
C LEU A 471 -10.87 6.74 0.50
N ILE A 472 -11.47 7.47 1.46
CA ILE A 472 -12.92 7.68 1.57
C ILE A 472 -13.48 8.35 0.30
N LEU A 473 -12.71 9.27 -0.29
CA LEU A 473 -13.08 9.95 -1.54
C LEU A 473 -12.75 9.11 -2.78
N ALA A 474 -11.56 8.51 -2.85
CA ALA A 474 -11.07 7.82 -4.04
C ALA A 474 -11.86 6.55 -4.35
N LEU A 475 -12.23 5.77 -3.33
CA LEU A 475 -12.94 4.51 -3.48
C LEU A 475 -14.28 4.64 -4.25
N PRO A 476 -15.24 5.49 -3.83
CA PRO A 476 -16.50 5.66 -4.56
C PRO A 476 -16.29 6.25 -5.96
N VAL A 477 -15.30 7.14 -6.15
CA VAL A 477 -14.98 7.70 -7.47
C VAL A 477 -14.50 6.60 -8.42
N ILE A 478 -13.54 5.78 -8.00
CA ILE A 478 -12.99 4.70 -8.83
C ILE A 478 -14.05 3.64 -9.13
N ILE A 479 -14.85 3.25 -8.13
CA ILE A 479 -15.96 2.30 -8.31
C ILE A 479 -16.97 2.86 -9.32
N THR A 480 -17.36 4.12 -9.19
CA THR A 480 -18.32 4.75 -10.11
C THR A 480 -17.76 4.79 -11.54
N VAL A 481 -16.49 5.18 -11.71
CA VAL A 481 -15.83 5.21 -13.02
C VAL A 481 -15.74 3.81 -13.61
N ALA A 482 -15.36 2.80 -12.81
CA ALA A 482 -15.29 1.41 -13.25
C ALA A 482 -16.67 0.91 -13.71
N ILE A 483 -17.73 1.14 -12.93
CA ILE A 483 -19.11 0.78 -13.28
C ILE A 483 -19.55 1.46 -14.58
N VAL A 484 -19.38 2.79 -14.69
CA VAL A 484 -19.79 3.55 -15.89
C VAL A 484 -19.08 3.02 -17.13
N LEU A 485 -17.78 2.72 -17.05
CA LEU A 485 -17.03 2.18 -18.18
C LEU A 485 -17.47 0.75 -18.53
N THR A 486 -17.76 -0.10 -17.55
CA THR A 486 -18.31 -1.44 -17.83
C THR A 486 -19.67 -1.39 -18.54
N VAL A 487 -20.55 -0.48 -18.13
CA VAL A 487 -21.90 -0.35 -18.70
C VAL A 487 -21.84 0.27 -20.11
N ARG A 488 -20.99 1.29 -20.32
CA ARG A 488 -20.91 2.03 -21.59
C ARG A 488 -20.23 1.23 -22.70
N ASP A 489 -19.10 0.58 -22.42
CA ASP A 489 -18.29 -0.04 -23.47
C ASP A 489 -18.74 -1.46 -23.82
N GLY A 490 -19.64 -2.08 -23.05
CA GLY A 490 -20.07 -3.48 -23.20
C GLY A 490 -18.96 -4.52 -22.97
N SER A 491 -17.70 -4.09 -22.92
CA SER A 491 -16.52 -4.88 -22.67
C SER A 491 -16.18 -4.87 -21.17
N ARG A 492 -16.35 -6.02 -20.53
CA ARG A 492 -15.96 -6.23 -19.12
C ARG A 492 -14.46 -6.00 -18.85
N ARG A 493 -13.60 -5.97 -19.89
CA ARG A 493 -12.14 -5.85 -19.71
C ARG A 493 -11.70 -4.49 -19.18
N SER A 494 -12.21 -3.39 -19.74
CA SER A 494 -11.76 -2.03 -19.39
C SER A 494 -12.09 -1.66 -17.95
N GLY A 495 -13.27 -2.06 -17.46
CA GLY A 495 -13.63 -1.83 -16.06
C GLY A 495 -12.89 -2.76 -15.09
N ARG A 496 -12.61 -4.01 -15.48
CA ARG A 496 -11.96 -5.01 -14.61
C ARG A 496 -10.60 -4.54 -14.10
N THR A 497 -9.80 -3.87 -14.92
CA THR A 497 -8.48 -3.35 -14.48
C THR A 497 -8.62 -2.22 -13.46
N LEU A 498 -9.68 -1.41 -13.55
CA LEU A 498 -9.93 -0.30 -12.62
C LEU A 498 -10.40 -0.78 -11.24
N TRP A 499 -11.13 -1.89 -11.18
CA TRP A 499 -11.51 -2.54 -9.92
C TRP A 499 -10.31 -2.97 -9.06
N LEU A 500 -9.13 -3.09 -9.66
CA LEU A 500 -7.91 -3.49 -8.96
C LEU A 500 -7.10 -2.30 -8.44
N VAL A 501 -7.43 -1.09 -8.89
CA VAL A 501 -6.71 0.12 -8.49
C VAL A 501 -6.81 0.44 -6.99
N PRO A 502 -7.97 0.28 -6.31
CA PRO A 502 -8.02 0.53 -4.86
C PRO A 502 -7.42 -0.60 -4.02
N LEU A 503 -7.14 -1.79 -4.59
CA LEU A 503 -6.72 -2.95 -3.81
C LEU A 503 -5.37 -2.76 -3.08
N PRO A 504 -4.32 -2.14 -3.66
CA PRO A 504 -3.09 -1.84 -2.92
C PRO A 504 -3.31 -0.90 -1.74
N SER A 505 -4.11 0.16 -1.90
CA SER A 505 -4.48 1.04 -0.79
C SER A 505 -5.22 0.28 0.31
N LEU A 506 -6.22 -0.54 -0.07
CA LEU A 506 -6.96 -1.35 0.88
C LEU A 506 -6.08 -2.37 1.59
N ALA A 507 -5.13 -2.99 0.88
CA ALA A 507 -4.21 -3.97 1.47
C ALA A 507 -3.24 -3.34 2.48
N LEU A 508 -2.75 -2.12 2.21
CA LEU A 508 -1.88 -1.38 3.13
C LEU A 508 -2.61 -0.92 4.39
N VAL A 509 -3.85 -0.46 4.23
CA VAL A 509 -4.67 0.08 5.31
C VAL A 509 -5.34 -1.04 6.14
N PHE A 510 -5.46 -2.25 5.57
CA PHE A 510 -6.14 -3.39 6.21
C PHE A 510 -5.60 -3.77 7.60
N PRO A 511 -4.28 -3.87 7.86
CA PRO A 511 -3.74 -4.10 9.20
C PRO A 511 -4.27 -3.12 10.25
N MET A 512 -4.16 -1.82 9.96
CA MET A 512 -4.62 -0.76 10.84
C MET A 512 -6.13 -0.82 11.11
N LEU A 513 -6.95 -1.01 10.06
CA LEU A 513 -8.40 -1.09 10.24
C LEU A 513 -8.85 -2.38 10.93
N ALA A 514 -8.17 -3.49 10.67
CA ALA A 514 -8.45 -4.76 11.32
C ALA A 514 -8.10 -4.69 12.81
N SER A 515 -6.96 -4.09 13.17
CA SER A 515 -6.61 -3.88 14.58
C SER A 515 -7.58 -2.92 15.26
N ALA A 516 -7.97 -1.83 14.60
CA ALA A 516 -8.97 -0.90 15.14
C ALA A 516 -10.33 -1.60 15.36
N ALA A 517 -10.77 -2.42 14.40
CA ALA A 517 -12.02 -3.17 14.53
C ALA A 517 -11.98 -4.24 15.63
N VAL A 518 -10.84 -4.91 15.81
CA VAL A 518 -10.63 -5.89 16.88
C VAL A 518 -10.57 -5.22 18.26
N ALA A 519 -10.04 -4.00 18.32
CA ALA A 519 -10.03 -3.16 19.52
C ALA A 519 -11.35 -2.39 19.73
N GLU A 520 -12.41 -2.71 18.98
CA GLU A 520 -13.73 -2.07 19.05
C GLU A 520 -13.74 -0.54 18.80
N LYS A 521 -12.67 -0.02 18.19
CA LYS A 521 -12.53 1.41 17.85
C LYS A 521 -13.25 1.78 16.55
N ASN A 522 -13.57 3.07 16.42
CA ASN A 522 -14.23 3.60 15.22
C ASN A 522 -13.31 3.59 13.99
N VAL A 523 -13.44 2.57 13.14
CA VAL A 523 -12.65 2.37 11.91
C VAL A 523 -12.67 3.60 10.98
N LEU A 524 -13.80 4.31 10.89
CA LEU A 524 -13.90 5.51 10.04
C LEU A 524 -13.18 6.71 10.64
N ALA A 525 -13.08 6.80 11.97
CA ALA A 525 -12.30 7.84 12.64
C ALA A 525 -10.79 7.60 12.46
N THR A 526 -10.36 6.33 12.53
CA THR A 526 -8.99 5.91 12.17
C THR A 526 -8.60 6.32 10.75
N LEU A 527 -9.54 6.29 9.79
CA LEU A 527 -9.30 6.75 8.41
C LEU A 527 -9.25 8.27 8.25
N ILE A 528 -9.83 9.03 9.18
CA ILE A 528 -9.83 10.50 9.13
C ILE A 528 -8.56 11.06 9.79
N ALA A 529 -8.03 10.35 10.78
CA ALA A 529 -6.84 10.74 11.51
C ALA A 529 -5.61 10.84 10.59
N GLU A 530 -4.74 11.82 10.85
CA GLU A 530 -3.49 12.00 10.12
C GLU A 530 -2.36 11.14 10.69
N PRO A 531 -1.41 10.68 9.85
CA PRO A 531 -0.22 9.95 10.30
C PRO A 531 0.86 10.88 10.89
N THR A 532 0.43 11.99 11.50
CA THR A 532 1.29 12.98 12.18
C THR A 532 0.60 13.43 13.46
N PRO A 533 1.35 13.73 14.54
CA PRO A 533 0.75 14.14 15.81
C PRO A 533 -0.08 15.41 15.67
N PRO A 534 -1.10 15.59 16.53
CA PRO A 534 -1.82 16.86 16.60
C PRO A 534 -0.86 17.97 17.03
N THR A 535 -1.06 19.13 16.44
CA THR A 535 -0.38 20.38 16.80
C THR A 535 -0.98 20.99 18.05
N ALA A 536 -0.15 21.53 18.95
CA ALA A 536 -0.59 22.15 20.19
C ALA A 536 -1.64 23.27 19.97
N PRO A 537 -2.57 23.48 20.94
CA PRO A 537 -3.51 24.60 20.93
C PRO A 537 -2.78 25.95 20.83
N GLY A 538 -3.20 26.83 19.91
CA GLY A 538 -2.58 28.15 19.69
C GLY A 538 -1.49 28.19 18.60
N ILE A 539 -0.87 27.05 18.26
CA ILE A 539 0.02 26.93 17.09
C ILE A 539 -0.79 26.54 15.85
N SER A 540 -1.82 25.70 16.02
CA SER A 540 -2.76 25.38 14.96
C SER A 540 -3.87 26.40 14.83
N GLY A 541 -4.15 26.82 13.60
CA GLY A 541 -5.33 27.61 13.31
C GLY A 541 -6.59 26.77 13.21
N GLU A 542 -7.73 27.41 13.45
CA GLU A 542 -9.03 26.81 13.20
C GLU A 542 -9.15 26.32 11.75
N THR A 543 -9.99 25.31 11.53
CA THR A 543 -10.22 24.81 10.16
C THR A 543 -10.94 25.85 9.32
N ALA A 544 -10.42 26.11 8.11
CA ALA A 544 -11.00 27.09 7.19
C ALA A 544 -12.47 26.78 6.85
N PRO A 545 -13.38 27.77 6.83
CA PRO A 545 -14.71 27.59 6.28
C PRO A 545 -14.65 27.30 4.77
N LEU A 546 -15.68 26.64 4.23
CA LEU A 546 -15.68 26.14 2.83
C LEU A 546 -15.35 27.19 1.77
N TRP A 547 -15.72 28.46 1.97
CA TRP A 547 -15.41 29.52 1.02
C TRP A 547 -13.91 29.89 1.01
N GLN A 548 -13.22 29.79 2.15
CA GLN A 548 -11.76 29.95 2.24
C GLN A 548 -11.04 28.72 1.67
N GLN A 549 -11.58 27.52 1.90
CA GLN A 549 -11.09 26.29 1.26
C GLN A 549 -11.17 26.34 -0.26
N LEU A 550 -12.24 26.92 -0.81
CA LEU A 550 -12.37 27.17 -2.25
C LEU A 550 -11.33 28.15 -2.82
N LEU A 551 -10.79 29.03 -1.98
CA LEU A 551 -9.66 29.92 -2.33
C LEU A 551 -8.30 29.23 -2.13
N GLY A 552 -8.28 27.99 -1.63
CA GLY A 552 -7.08 27.17 -1.45
C GLY A 552 -6.50 27.20 -0.03
N HIS A 553 -7.21 27.72 0.96
CA HIS A 553 -6.75 27.81 2.36
C HIS A 553 -7.40 26.70 3.22
N HIS A 554 -6.59 25.90 3.91
CA HIS A 554 -7.11 24.88 4.85
C HIS A 554 -7.18 25.38 6.30
N VAL A 555 -6.40 26.41 6.63
CA VAL A 555 -6.44 27.12 7.92
C VAL A 555 -7.29 28.37 7.77
N ALA A 556 -8.12 28.66 8.77
CA ALA A 556 -8.96 29.84 8.80
C ALA A 556 -8.12 31.11 8.99
N PHE A 557 -8.51 32.16 8.28
CA PHE A 557 -8.00 33.51 8.51
C PHE A 557 -9.15 34.49 8.76
N ASP A 558 -8.87 35.55 9.52
CA ASP A 558 -9.83 36.64 9.72
C ASP A 558 -9.90 37.53 8.47
N PRO A 559 -11.06 37.60 7.78
CA PRO A 559 -11.23 38.44 6.59
C PRO A 559 -11.14 39.93 6.86
N ALA A 560 -11.36 40.37 8.11
CA ALA A 560 -11.29 41.78 8.51
C ALA A 560 -9.85 42.23 8.85
N ALA A 561 -8.94 41.28 9.09
CA ALA A 561 -7.57 41.59 9.50
C ALA A 561 -6.71 42.24 8.40
N GLY A 562 -5.69 42.98 8.85
CA GLY A 562 -4.57 43.42 8.04
C GLY A 562 -3.59 42.28 7.73
N LEU A 563 -2.49 42.58 7.01
CA LEU A 563 -1.46 41.58 6.70
C LEU A 563 -0.56 41.31 7.91
N ALA A 564 -0.35 40.03 8.21
CA ALA A 564 0.58 39.58 9.24
C ALA A 564 2.02 40.03 8.90
N GLY A 565 2.76 40.51 9.91
CA GLY A 565 4.13 41.02 9.75
C GLY A 565 4.25 42.41 9.11
N ALA A 566 3.16 43.00 8.58
CA ALA A 566 3.22 44.29 7.92
C ALA A 566 3.64 45.43 8.85
N GLY A 567 3.33 45.38 10.15
CA GLY A 567 3.57 46.46 11.13
C GLY A 567 5.02 46.69 11.56
N GLN A 568 5.98 45.88 11.12
CA GLN A 568 7.35 45.90 11.69
C GLN A 568 8.22 47.09 11.23
N SER A 569 7.83 47.83 10.18
CA SER A 569 8.71 48.85 9.57
C SER A 569 8.41 50.31 9.94
N GLY A 570 7.33 50.59 10.68
CA GLY A 570 6.93 51.95 11.09
C GLY A 570 6.76 52.95 9.93
N SER A 571 6.53 52.45 8.71
CA SER A 571 6.36 53.24 7.50
C SER A 571 4.88 53.39 7.15
N TRP A 572 4.51 54.48 6.47
CA TRP A 572 3.13 54.68 6.02
C TRP A 572 2.60 53.54 5.12
N ILE A 573 3.51 52.83 4.44
CA ILE A 573 3.20 51.66 3.60
C ILE A 573 2.82 50.46 4.49
N SER A 574 3.56 50.28 5.58
CA SER A 574 3.32 49.26 6.59
C SER A 574 1.98 49.51 7.30
N ASP A 575 1.72 50.75 7.72
CA ASP A 575 0.43 51.16 8.31
C ASP A 575 -0.75 50.95 7.34
N TYR A 576 -0.53 51.16 6.05
CA TYR A 576 -1.53 50.92 5.02
C TYR A 576 -1.90 49.43 4.93
N PHE A 577 -0.92 48.53 4.99
CA PHE A 577 -1.12 47.07 4.92
C PHE A 577 -1.61 46.46 6.23
N THR A 578 -1.47 47.15 7.37
CA THR A 578 -2.12 46.78 8.63
C THR A 578 -3.60 47.16 8.69
N GLY A 579 -4.10 47.96 7.73
CA GLY A 579 -5.51 48.35 7.68
C GLY A 579 -6.48 47.18 7.42
N ASP A 580 -7.76 47.44 7.62
CA ASP A 580 -8.79 46.40 7.55
C ASP A 580 -8.92 45.76 6.16
N PHE A 581 -9.24 44.47 6.15
CA PHE A 581 -9.57 43.64 4.98
C PHE A 581 -8.44 43.34 3.99
N TRP A 582 -7.18 43.57 4.33
CA TRP A 582 -6.08 43.18 3.43
C TRP A 582 -5.93 41.67 3.27
N SER A 583 -6.17 40.90 4.34
CA SER A 583 -6.20 39.44 4.29
C SER A 583 -7.19 38.93 3.22
N LEU A 584 -8.42 39.46 3.23
CA LEU A 584 -9.46 39.12 2.26
C LEU A 584 -9.11 39.56 0.84
N ARG A 585 -8.62 40.79 0.65
CA ARG A 585 -8.23 41.29 -0.69
C ARG A 585 -7.16 40.41 -1.31
N LEU A 586 -6.19 39.98 -0.50
CA LEU A 586 -5.11 39.14 -0.95
C LEU A 586 -5.56 37.71 -1.23
N ALA A 587 -6.37 37.11 -0.34
CA ALA A 587 -6.96 35.79 -0.57
C ALA A 587 -7.81 35.77 -1.86
N LEU A 588 -8.58 36.82 -2.13
CA LEU A 588 -9.33 36.97 -3.38
C LEU A 588 -8.41 37.14 -4.59
N LEU A 589 -7.33 37.90 -4.48
CA LEU A 589 -6.34 38.05 -5.56
C LEU A 589 -5.70 36.70 -5.92
N ILE A 590 -5.43 35.84 -4.93
CA ILE A 590 -4.80 34.54 -5.12
C ILE A 590 -5.80 33.51 -5.69
N GLY A 591 -6.97 33.34 -5.05
CA GLY A 591 -7.89 32.24 -5.37
C GLY A 591 -9.01 32.57 -6.37
N ALA A 592 -9.51 33.81 -6.38
CA ALA A 592 -10.74 34.14 -7.13
C ALA A 592 -10.58 34.02 -8.67
N PRO A 593 -9.47 34.44 -9.30
CA PRO A 593 -9.29 34.26 -10.74
C PRO A 593 -9.40 32.79 -11.18
N LEU A 594 -8.81 31.88 -10.41
CA LEU A 594 -8.88 30.44 -10.66
C LEU A 594 -10.31 29.92 -10.50
N LEU A 595 -10.98 30.31 -9.41
CA LEU A 595 -12.36 29.91 -9.10
C LEU A 595 -13.36 30.37 -10.17
N ILE A 596 -13.24 31.62 -10.65
CA ILE A 596 -14.09 32.16 -11.71
C ILE A 596 -13.89 31.39 -13.02
N LEU A 597 -12.64 31.11 -13.41
CA LEU A 597 -12.34 30.36 -14.63
C LEU A 597 -12.82 28.91 -14.54
N ALA A 598 -12.67 28.28 -13.38
CA ALA A 598 -13.16 26.93 -13.09
C ALA A 598 -14.70 26.89 -13.18
N GLY A 599 -15.39 27.84 -12.54
CA GLY A 599 -16.84 27.99 -12.60
C GLY A 599 -17.34 28.15 -14.02
N LEU A 600 -16.70 29.01 -14.83
CA LEU A 600 -17.01 29.17 -16.25
C LEU A 600 -16.78 27.86 -17.04
N GLY A 601 -15.70 27.13 -16.71
CA GLY A 601 -15.38 25.83 -17.31
C GLY A 601 -16.46 24.78 -17.06
N ILE A 602 -16.87 24.61 -15.81
CA ILE A 602 -17.91 23.67 -15.39
C ILE A 602 -19.27 24.10 -15.97
N PHE A 603 -19.63 25.37 -15.86
CA PHE A 603 -20.88 25.91 -16.39
C PHE A 603 -20.98 25.72 -17.91
N SER A 604 -19.91 26.03 -18.65
CA SER A 604 -19.88 25.81 -20.10
C SER A 604 -20.11 24.33 -20.46
N ALA A 605 -19.62 23.39 -19.65
CA ALA A 605 -19.78 21.96 -19.91
C ALA A 605 -21.21 21.46 -19.67
N LEU A 606 -21.95 22.06 -18.72
CA LEU A 606 -23.33 21.70 -18.39
C LEU A 606 -24.33 22.17 -19.46
N PHE A 607 -24.11 23.34 -20.06
CA PHE A 607 -25.07 23.99 -20.97
C PHE A 607 -24.82 23.72 -22.46
N HIS A 608 -23.68 23.12 -22.84
CA HIS A 608 -23.47 22.73 -24.24
C HIS A 608 -24.35 21.52 -24.61
N ARG A 609 -25.23 21.69 -25.62
CA ARG A 609 -26.12 20.64 -26.13
C ARG A 609 -25.31 19.42 -26.58
N ARG A 610 -25.76 18.23 -26.20
CA ARG A 610 -25.17 16.94 -26.60
C ARG A 610 -24.96 16.92 -28.12
N PRO A 611 -23.76 16.56 -28.62
CA PRO A 611 -23.54 16.38 -30.05
C PRO A 611 -24.45 15.25 -30.57
N LYS A 612 -24.95 15.40 -31.80
CA LYS A 612 -25.83 14.44 -32.48
C LYS A 612 -25.11 13.16 -32.96
N SER A 613 -23.80 13.02 -32.69
CA SER A 613 -22.91 11.99 -33.24
C SER A 613 -22.03 11.40 -32.13
N ASP A 614 -21.97 10.07 -32.05
CA ASP A 614 -21.10 9.31 -31.12
C ASP A 614 -19.60 9.47 -31.41
N ALA A 615 -19.23 10.01 -32.57
CA ALA A 615 -17.83 10.17 -32.99
C ALA A 615 -17.22 11.54 -32.61
N ASP A 616 -17.98 12.43 -31.95
CA ASP A 616 -17.56 13.81 -31.75
C ASP A 616 -16.68 13.96 -30.47
N PRO A 617 -15.39 14.34 -30.58
CA PRO A 617 -14.49 14.50 -29.43
C PRO A 617 -14.96 15.54 -28.40
N ALA A 618 -15.94 16.38 -28.77
CA ALA A 618 -16.60 17.32 -27.88
C ALA A 618 -17.44 16.64 -26.78
N GLY A 619 -18.07 15.48 -27.05
CA GLY A 619 -18.91 14.77 -26.08
C GLY A 619 -18.12 14.07 -24.98
N LEU A 620 -16.90 13.61 -25.27
CA LEU A 620 -15.99 13.04 -24.27
C LEU A 620 -15.48 14.11 -23.29
N ARG A 621 -15.28 15.34 -23.77
CA ARG A 621 -14.78 16.49 -23.01
C ARG A 621 -15.82 17.14 -22.09
N SER A 622 -17.12 17.01 -22.38
CA SER A 622 -18.19 17.46 -21.48
C SER A 622 -18.37 16.49 -20.31
N GLY A 623 -18.30 15.17 -20.56
CA GLY A 623 -18.35 14.14 -19.52
C GLY A 623 -17.24 14.26 -18.48
N THR A 624 -16.00 14.56 -18.90
CA THR A 624 -14.88 14.77 -17.97
C THR A 624 -15.06 15.99 -17.08
N ALA A 625 -15.65 17.08 -17.59
CA ALA A 625 -15.88 18.29 -16.81
C ALA A 625 -16.98 18.11 -15.76
N VAL A 626 -18.04 17.36 -16.09
CA VAL A 626 -19.08 16.98 -15.10
C VAL A 626 -18.48 16.07 -14.02
N ALA A 627 -17.65 15.10 -14.39
CA ALA A 627 -16.96 14.25 -13.42
C ALA A 627 -16.07 15.05 -12.46
N VAL A 628 -15.28 16.01 -12.97
CA VAL A 628 -14.47 16.91 -12.14
C VAL A 628 -15.35 17.73 -11.19
N GLY A 629 -16.50 18.23 -11.66
CA GLY A 629 -17.45 18.95 -10.81
C GLY A 629 -18.07 18.10 -9.69
N LEU A 630 -18.39 16.82 -9.98
CA LEU A 630 -18.90 15.89 -8.97
C LEU A 630 -17.84 15.54 -7.91
N ILE A 631 -16.59 15.31 -8.35
CA ILE A 631 -15.47 15.06 -7.43
C ILE A 631 -15.22 16.28 -6.54
N LEU A 632 -15.27 17.50 -7.11
CA LEU A 632 -15.16 18.75 -6.36
C LEU A 632 -16.23 18.87 -5.27
N LEU A 633 -17.50 18.57 -5.60
CA LEU A 633 -18.60 18.60 -4.63
C LEU A 633 -18.44 17.52 -3.54
N ALA A 634 -18.01 16.32 -3.90
CA ALA A 634 -17.75 15.24 -2.95
C ALA A 634 -16.59 15.59 -2.00
N ALA A 635 -15.51 16.19 -2.52
CA ALA A 635 -14.38 16.66 -1.71
C ALA A 635 -14.78 17.78 -0.75
N LEU A 636 -15.60 18.74 -1.19
CA LEU A 636 -16.15 19.79 -0.31
C LEU A 636 -17.05 19.22 0.79
N GLY A 637 -17.93 18.27 0.45
CA GLY A 637 -18.81 17.61 1.42
C GLY A 637 -18.04 16.81 2.46
N LEU A 638 -17.03 16.05 2.03
CA LEU A 638 -16.14 15.31 2.93
C LEU A 638 -15.30 16.26 3.79
N SER A 639 -14.79 17.36 3.22
CA SER A 639 -14.04 18.37 3.96
C SER A 639 -14.89 19.06 5.04
N ALA A 640 -16.16 19.39 4.72
CA ALA A 640 -17.10 19.94 5.68
C ALA A 640 -17.37 18.97 6.85
N LEU A 641 -17.48 17.68 6.56
CA LEU A 641 -17.65 16.64 7.56
C LEU A 641 -16.40 16.52 8.45
N VAL A 642 -15.21 16.41 7.85
CA VAL A 642 -13.94 16.30 8.60
C VAL A 642 -13.71 17.54 9.47
N ALA A 643 -13.98 18.74 8.95
CA ALA A 643 -13.87 19.98 9.72
C ALA A 643 -14.77 19.98 10.99
N GLN A 644 -16.00 19.48 10.88
CA GLN A 644 -16.91 19.35 12.03
C GLN A 644 -16.50 18.25 13.01
N LEU A 645 -15.83 17.21 12.52
CA LEU A 645 -15.36 16.10 13.35
C LEU A 645 -14.03 16.43 14.07
N ALA A 646 -13.20 17.27 13.47
CA ALA A 646 -11.94 17.72 14.06
C ALA A 646 -12.14 18.83 15.09
N ALA A 647 -13.06 19.78 14.83
CA ALA A 647 -13.40 20.84 15.76
C ALA A 647 -14.44 20.33 16.78
N GLY A 648 -14.02 19.99 18.00
CA GLY A 648 -14.96 19.78 19.10
C GLY A 648 -15.62 21.08 19.54
N ASP A 649 -16.82 20.99 20.11
CA ASP A 649 -17.60 22.18 20.55
C ASP A 649 -16.92 22.93 21.72
N ASP A 650 -16.03 22.27 22.48
CA ASP A 650 -15.37 22.81 23.68
C ASP A 650 -13.89 23.21 23.46
N GLY A 651 -13.42 23.32 22.22
CA GLY A 651 -12.00 23.63 21.91
C GLY A 651 -11.04 22.43 22.05
N LEU A 652 -11.51 21.31 22.59
CA LEU A 652 -10.83 20.02 22.56
C LEU A 652 -11.01 19.38 21.18
N ASN A 653 -9.91 19.14 20.46
CA ASN A 653 -9.95 18.42 19.19
C ASN A 653 -10.42 16.98 19.43
N LEU A 654 -11.65 16.64 19.00
CA LEU A 654 -12.22 15.30 19.17
C LEU A 654 -11.47 14.25 18.35
N LEU A 655 -10.90 14.65 17.20
CA LEU A 655 -10.16 13.78 16.28
C LEU A 655 -8.95 14.52 15.67
N PRO A 656 -7.76 13.90 15.62
CA PRO A 656 -6.56 14.48 15.01
C PRO A 656 -6.59 14.37 13.46
N GLY A 657 -7.63 14.93 12.83
CA GLY A 657 -7.81 14.94 11.38
C GLY A 657 -7.51 16.31 10.75
N SER A 658 -7.04 16.32 9.50
CA SER A 658 -6.80 17.54 8.73
C SER A 658 -7.56 17.55 7.42
N VAL A 659 -8.03 18.74 7.03
CA VAL A 659 -8.67 18.97 5.73
C VAL A 659 -7.66 19.29 4.63
N ALA A 660 -6.37 19.49 4.92
CA ALA A 660 -5.37 19.93 3.94
C ALA A 660 -5.26 19.03 2.68
N PRO A 661 -5.26 17.67 2.80
CA PRO A 661 -5.28 16.80 1.61
C PRO A 661 -6.55 16.98 0.75
N LEU A 662 -7.70 17.24 1.38
CA LEU A 662 -8.97 17.47 0.68
C LEU A 662 -8.98 18.83 -0.03
N VAL A 663 -8.44 19.88 0.59
CA VAL A 663 -8.27 21.20 -0.03
C VAL A 663 -7.32 21.13 -1.23
N SER A 664 -6.31 20.26 -1.19
CA SER A 664 -5.46 19.97 -2.35
C SER A 664 -6.27 19.34 -3.50
N VAL A 665 -7.16 18.37 -3.22
CA VAL A 665 -8.07 17.80 -4.23
C VAL A 665 -9.03 18.85 -4.80
N ILE A 666 -9.62 19.69 -3.95
CA ILE A 666 -10.49 20.81 -4.35
C ILE A 666 -9.74 21.73 -5.32
N SER A 667 -8.54 22.18 -4.93
CA SER A 667 -7.70 23.07 -5.74
C SER A 667 -7.30 22.44 -7.07
N PHE A 668 -7.02 21.14 -7.10
CA PHE A 668 -6.69 20.40 -8.31
C PHE A 668 -7.88 20.33 -9.27
N CYS A 669 -9.08 20.04 -8.75
CA CYS A 669 -10.30 20.04 -9.54
C CYS A 669 -10.61 21.41 -10.15
N LEU A 670 -10.42 22.49 -9.38
CA LEU A 670 -10.55 23.86 -9.88
C LEU A 670 -9.53 24.15 -10.99
N LEU A 671 -8.27 23.75 -10.80
CA LEU A 671 -7.22 23.91 -11.82
C LEU A 671 -7.53 23.14 -13.11
N ALA A 672 -7.94 21.87 -13.00
CA ALA A 672 -8.33 21.06 -14.15
C ALA A 672 -9.51 21.67 -14.91
N ALA A 673 -10.52 22.18 -14.20
CA ALA A 673 -11.67 22.86 -14.79
C ALA A 673 -11.28 24.18 -15.47
N ALA A 674 -10.41 24.99 -14.85
CA ALA A 674 -9.94 26.26 -15.37
C ALA A 674 -9.11 26.09 -16.65
N ILE A 675 -8.19 25.12 -16.70
CA ILE A 675 -7.40 24.80 -17.91
C ILE A 675 -8.34 24.33 -19.04
N GLY A 676 -9.31 23.48 -18.71
CA GLY A 676 -10.35 23.04 -19.66
C GLY A 676 -11.17 24.19 -20.23
N SER A 677 -11.44 25.23 -19.43
CA SER A 677 -12.11 26.47 -19.85
C SER A 677 -11.24 27.31 -20.79
N LEU A 678 -9.97 27.51 -20.44
CA LEU A 678 -9.01 28.32 -21.23
C LEU A 678 -8.85 27.78 -22.66
N ALA A 679 -8.89 26.47 -22.84
CA ALA A 679 -8.83 25.84 -24.15
C ALA A 679 -10.08 26.11 -25.02
N ARG A 680 -11.24 26.45 -24.42
CA ARG A 680 -12.53 26.65 -25.09
C ARG A 680 -12.88 28.13 -25.31
N LEU A 681 -12.37 29.01 -24.45
CA LEU A 681 -12.58 30.45 -24.45
C LEU A 681 -12.41 31.14 -25.83
N PRO A 682 -11.37 30.82 -26.64
CA PRO A 682 -11.18 31.43 -27.96
C PRO A 682 -12.28 31.12 -28.99
N GLN A 683 -13.01 30.01 -28.82
CA GLN A 683 -14.05 29.56 -29.75
C GLN A 683 -15.43 30.11 -29.38
N ALA A 684 -15.75 30.18 -28.08
CA ALA A 684 -17.06 30.61 -27.58
C ALA A 684 -17.27 32.13 -27.61
N MET A 685 -16.21 32.94 -27.43
CA MET A 685 -16.31 34.39 -27.22
C MET A 685 -15.75 35.26 -28.36
N ARG A 686 -15.75 34.77 -29.61
CA ARG A 686 -15.38 35.57 -30.80
C ARG A 686 -16.16 36.89 -30.96
N ARG A 687 -17.30 37.07 -30.27
CA ARG A 687 -18.16 38.27 -30.36
C ARG A 687 -18.00 39.28 -29.21
N ILE A 688 -17.35 38.93 -28.09
CA ILE A 688 -17.29 39.80 -26.88
C ILE A 688 -15.85 40.21 -26.49
N GLY A 689 -14.83 39.77 -27.24
CA GLY A 689 -13.59 40.57 -27.40
C GLY A 689 -12.30 39.97 -26.87
N GLY A 690 -11.21 40.30 -27.56
CA GLY A 690 -9.83 39.87 -27.28
C GLY A 690 -9.21 40.43 -25.99
N TYR A 691 -9.98 41.08 -25.12
CA TYR A 691 -9.50 41.68 -23.86
C TYR A 691 -9.69 40.76 -22.64
N ILE A 692 -10.62 39.80 -22.65
CA ILE A 692 -10.91 38.95 -21.48
C ILE A 692 -9.78 37.96 -21.21
N THR A 693 -9.25 37.32 -22.26
CA THR A 693 -8.15 36.36 -22.14
C THR A 693 -6.85 36.97 -21.60
N PRO A 694 -6.36 38.14 -22.07
CA PRO A 694 -5.18 38.75 -21.48
C PRO A 694 -5.43 39.19 -20.05
N VAL A 695 -6.61 39.74 -19.70
CA VAL A 695 -6.94 40.12 -18.31
C VAL A 695 -6.91 38.90 -17.38
N ALA A 696 -7.55 37.79 -17.77
CA ALA A 696 -7.54 36.55 -16.99
C ALA A 696 -6.12 36.00 -16.84
N ALA A 697 -5.31 36.01 -17.89
CA ALA A 697 -3.91 35.58 -17.82
C ALA A 697 -3.07 36.49 -16.90
N THR A 698 -3.24 37.81 -16.98
CA THR A 698 -2.54 38.75 -16.09
C THR A 698 -2.95 38.56 -14.63
N LEU A 699 -4.23 38.32 -14.36
CA LEU A 699 -4.70 38.05 -13.01
C LEU A 699 -4.12 36.75 -12.48
N LEU A 700 -4.09 35.66 -13.26
CA LEU A 700 -3.46 34.39 -12.83
C LEU A 700 -1.96 34.54 -12.56
N VAL A 701 -1.23 35.27 -13.41
CA VAL A 701 0.20 35.57 -13.17
C VAL A 701 0.35 36.38 -11.89
N LEU A 702 -0.50 37.38 -11.67
CA LEU A 702 -0.49 38.17 -10.44
C LEU A 702 -0.84 37.32 -9.21
N SER A 703 -1.76 36.35 -9.31
CA SER A 703 -2.08 35.38 -8.26
C SER A 703 -0.86 34.54 -7.88
N VAL A 704 -0.15 33.99 -8.87
CA VAL A 704 1.08 33.20 -8.66
C VAL A 704 2.15 34.04 -7.99
N VAL A 705 2.42 35.23 -8.54
CA VAL A 705 3.45 36.12 -8.02
C VAL A 705 3.10 36.57 -6.61
N ALA A 706 1.85 36.95 -6.35
CA ALA A 706 1.39 37.33 -5.01
C ALA A 706 1.59 36.18 -4.02
N SER A 707 1.10 34.97 -4.32
CA SER A 707 1.21 33.83 -3.40
C SER A 707 2.67 33.44 -3.12
N LEU A 708 3.50 33.27 -4.15
CA LEU A 708 4.90 32.86 -3.97
C LEU A 708 5.76 33.96 -3.33
N ALA A 709 5.62 35.22 -3.76
CA ALA A 709 6.39 36.32 -3.19
C ALA A 709 6.02 36.56 -1.73
N LEU A 710 4.73 36.54 -1.41
CA LEU A 710 4.27 36.80 -0.04
C LEU A 710 4.61 35.66 0.92
N TRP A 711 4.73 34.44 0.43
CA TRP A 711 5.27 33.33 1.21
C TRP A 711 6.79 33.39 1.37
N ALA A 712 7.55 33.73 0.32
CA ALA A 712 9.01 33.71 0.35
C ALA A 712 9.65 34.95 1.00
N VAL A 713 9.04 36.14 0.84
CA VAL A 713 9.64 37.42 1.26
C VAL A 713 9.89 37.49 2.77
N PRO A 714 8.94 37.16 3.67
CA PRO A 714 9.18 37.20 5.11
C PRO A 714 10.38 36.34 5.54
N ARG A 715 10.58 35.20 4.86
CA ARG A 715 11.62 34.20 5.13
C ARG A 715 12.98 34.53 4.50
N SER A 716 13.03 35.52 3.62
CA SER A 716 14.24 35.87 2.85
C SER A 716 15.15 36.89 3.54
N THR A 717 14.71 37.50 4.64
CA THR A 717 15.50 38.52 5.32
C THR A 717 16.62 37.87 6.15
N PRO A 718 17.87 38.38 6.13
CA PRO A 718 18.99 37.70 6.78
C PRO A 718 18.82 37.46 8.28
N ALA A 719 18.04 38.31 8.96
CA ALA A 719 17.83 38.30 10.41
C ALA A 719 16.56 37.56 10.87
N SER A 720 15.66 37.14 9.95
CA SER A 720 14.48 36.38 10.33
C SER A 720 14.83 34.91 10.56
N GLU A 721 14.53 34.40 11.74
CA GLU A 721 14.47 32.96 12.01
C GLU A 721 13.26 32.35 11.30
N LEU A 722 13.31 31.05 11.02
CA LEU A 722 12.19 30.37 10.35
C LEU A 722 10.98 30.26 11.28
N THR A 723 11.25 29.95 12.55
CA THR A 723 10.27 29.86 13.63
C THR A 723 9.80 31.24 14.06
N GLY A 724 8.50 31.41 14.30
CA GLY A 724 7.92 32.69 14.76
C GLY A 724 7.46 33.65 13.66
N GLU A 725 7.92 33.49 12.42
CA GLU A 725 7.40 34.22 11.26
C GLU A 725 6.01 33.69 10.85
N PRO A 726 5.05 34.54 10.43
CA PRO A 726 3.71 34.08 10.07
C PRO A 726 3.74 33.06 8.91
N LEU A 727 2.85 32.06 8.96
CA LEU A 727 2.74 31.01 7.94
C LEU A 727 2.63 31.61 6.53
N THR A 728 1.73 32.58 6.37
CA THR A 728 1.61 33.45 5.19
C THR A 728 1.14 34.83 5.64
N PRO A 729 1.28 35.90 4.84
CA PRO A 729 0.80 37.24 5.25
C PRO A 729 -0.70 37.35 5.50
N VAL A 730 -1.49 36.34 5.11
CA VAL A 730 -2.93 36.25 5.39
C VAL A 730 -3.20 35.63 6.77
N HIS A 731 -2.26 34.84 7.30
CA HIS A 731 -2.44 34.05 8.53
C HIS A 731 -1.55 34.60 9.64
N GLN A 732 -2.11 34.73 10.85
CA GLN A 732 -1.36 35.24 12.00
C GLN A 732 -0.61 34.14 12.75
N GLN A 733 -0.88 32.86 12.49
CA GLN A 733 -0.14 31.78 13.15
C GLN A 733 1.33 31.78 12.72
N PRO A 734 2.26 31.53 13.64
CA PRO A 734 3.67 31.39 13.31
C PRO A 734 3.96 30.09 12.56
N THR A 735 5.05 30.08 11.81
CA THR A 735 5.66 28.88 11.24
C THR A 735 6.15 28.02 12.39
N ALA A 736 5.66 26.78 12.45
CA ALA A 736 5.86 25.89 13.58
C ALA A 736 7.09 24.98 13.41
N ILE A 737 7.57 24.78 12.18
CA ILE A 737 8.73 23.93 11.92
C ILE A 737 10.07 24.64 12.15
N GLY A 738 11.03 23.90 12.66
CA GLY A 738 12.41 24.33 12.87
C GLY A 738 13.44 23.24 12.57
N PRO A 739 14.74 23.60 12.54
CA PRO A 739 15.81 22.63 12.49
C PRO A 739 15.84 21.83 13.82
N GLY A 740 15.93 20.51 13.72
CA GLY A 740 15.97 19.64 14.90
C GLY A 740 17.02 18.55 14.82
N GLU A 741 17.12 17.79 15.90
CA GLU A 741 17.91 16.57 16.03
C GLU A 741 16.98 15.34 16.10
N ILE A 742 17.51 14.14 15.93
CA ILE A 742 16.72 12.91 16.01
C ILE A 742 16.26 12.66 17.46
N ARG A 743 17.16 12.85 18.42
CA ARG A 743 16.87 12.76 19.85
C ARG A 743 15.88 13.87 20.25
N GLN A 744 14.78 13.54 20.95
CA GLN A 744 13.83 14.53 21.47
C GLN A 744 13.91 14.78 22.98
N ILE A 745 14.48 13.84 23.73
CA ILE A 745 14.66 13.91 25.20
C ILE A 745 16.14 14.09 25.58
N PRO A 746 16.48 14.44 26.84
CA PRO A 746 17.88 14.59 27.26
C PRO A 746 18.71 13.31 27.04
N ALA A 747 20.01 13.47 26.84
CA ALA A 747 20.92 12.36 26.52
C ALA A 747 20.89 11.23 27.57
N SER A 748 20.87 11.56 28.86
CA SER A 748 20.82 10.56 29.94
C SER A 748 19.55 9.71 29.93
N ALA A 749 18.40 10.32 29.61
CA ALA A 749 17.13 9.62 29.48
C ALA A 749 17.09 8.78 28.20
N ALA A 750 17.57 9.34 27.07
CA ALA A 750 17.65 8.64 25.79
C ALA A 750 18.57 7.41 25.83
N ASP A 751 19.72 7.51 26.50
CA ASP A 751 20.69 6.42 26.63
C ASP A 751 20.10 5.24 27.41
N GLN A 752 19.32 5.51 28.46
CA GLN A 752 18.63 4.46 29.24
C GLN A 752 17.36 3.92 28.54
N GLY A 753 16.69 4.75 27.74
CA GLY A 753 15.56 4.34 26.92
C GLY A 753 15.95 3.48 25.71
N LEU A 754 17.11 3.73 25.10
CA LEU A 754 17.68 2.90 24.02
C LEU A 754 18.47 1.70 24.56
N GLY A 755 18.92 1.80 25.81
CA GLY A 755 19.65 0.75 26.50
C GLY A 755 18.79 -0.47 26.84
N PRO A 756 19.41 -1.52 27.41
CA PRO A 756 18.72 -2.76 27.77
C PRO A 756 17.57 -2.58 28.78
N ALA A 757 17.53 -1.52 29.59
CA ALA A 757 16.42 -1.28 30.51
C ALA A 757 15.12 -0.81 29.81
N GLN A 758 15.22 -0.18 28.64
CA GLN A 758 14.11 0.47 27.93
C GLN A 758 13.24 1.34 28.83
N LEU A 759 13.89 2.17 29.65
CA LEU A 759 13.19 3.08 30.53
C LEU A 759 12.32 4.05 29.73
N ARG A 760 11.13 4.30 30.25
CA ARG A 760 10.26 5.37 29.77
C ARG A 760 10.61 6.68 30.48
N THR A 761 10.35 7.78 29.79
CA THR A 761 10.43 9.14 30.32
C THR A 761 9.03 9.72 30.37
N LEU A 762 8.61 10.17 31.55
CA LEU A 762 7.37 10.92 31.75
C LEU A 762 7.62 12.39 31.37
N VAL A 763 7.02 12.85 30.28
CA VAL A 763 7.10 14.24 29.85
C VAL A 763 5.88 15.00 30.36
N LEU A 764 6.10 16.07 31.11
CA LEU A 764 5.07 16.88 31.75
C LEU A 764 5.07 18.28 31.16
N GLU A 765 4.04 18.62 30.38
CA GLU A 765 3.89 19.94 29.77
C GLU A 765 2.80 20.73 30.51
N ALA A 766 3.15 21.92 30.98
CA ALA A 766 2.19 22.84 31.58
C ALA A 766 1.39 23.56 30.48
N THR A 767 0.07 23.39 30.48
CA THR A 767 -0.86 24.08 29.58
C THR A 767 -1.76 25.03 30.38
N PRO A 768 -2.43 26.01 29.73
CA PRO A 768 -3.39 26.88 30.43
C PRO A 768 -4.55 26.14 31.09
N GLU A 769 -4.85 24.92 30.63
CA GLU A 769 -5.98 24.10 31.08
C GLU A 769 -5.58 23.06 32.14
N GLY A 770 -4.27 22.82 32.34
CA GLY A 770 -3.75 21.83 33.28
C GLY A 770 -2.38 21.29 32.88
N VAL A 771 -1.98 20.15 33.44
CA VAL A 771 -0.74 19.47 33.09
C VAL A 771 -1.06 18.33 32.12
N VAL A 772 -0.39 18.31 30.98
CA VAL A 772 -0.45 17.20 30.02
C VAL A 772 0.75 16.30 30.29
N ALA A 773 0.49 15.03 30.53
CA ALA A 773 1.51 14.03 30.76
C ALA A 773 1.57 13.02 29.60
N GLU A 774 2.77 12.69 29.15
CA GLU A 774 3.00 11.72 28.09
C GLU A 774 4.14 10.78 28.45
N LEU A 775 3.94 9.48 28.25
CA LEU A 775 4.99 8.48 28.38
C LEU A 775 5.72 8.32 27.05
N VAL A 776 7.01 8.64 27.04
CA VAL A 776 7.87 8.58 25.86
C VAL A 776 8.95 7.51 26.05
N SER A 777 9.15 6.68 25.03
CA SER A 777 10.14 5.59 25.03
C SER A 777 11.36 5.92 24.18
N GLY A 778 12.49 5.23 24.42
CA GLY A 778 13.67 5.32 23.56
C GLY A 778 14.30 6.71 23.55
N GLN A 779 14.53 7.24 22.35
CA GLN A 779 15.17 8.56 22.13
C GLN A 779 14.19 9.73 22.06
N GLY A 780 12.90 9.49 22.30
CA GLY A 780 11.86 10.50 22.21
C GLY A 780 10.77 10.17 21.19
N ARG A 781 9.88 11.14 20.94
CA ARG A 781 8.80 11.01 19.94
C ARG A 781 9.39 10.93 18.54
N THR A 782 8.99 9.91 17.79
CA THR A 782 9.34 9.76 16.37
C THR A 782 8.10 9.56 15.52
N LEU A 783 8.21 9.83 14.22
CA LEU A 783 7.09 9.77 13.31
C LEU A 783 6.61 8.32 13.08
N ASP A 784 7.53 7.36 13.16
CA ASP A 784 7.24 5.93 13.00
C ASP A 784 6.66 5.28 14.28
N THR A 785 6.76 5.93 15.43
CA THR A 785 6.14 5.50 16.68
C THR A 785 4.72 6.04 16.87
N TYR A 786 4.33 7.11 16.16
CA TYR A 786 3.00 7.72 16.24
C TYR A 786 1.95 6.96 15.39
N TRP A 787 0.99 6.30 16.04
CA TRP A 787 -0.05 5.51 15.36
C TRP A 787 -1.47 6.07 15.55
N PRO A 788 -2.14 6.53 14.48
CA PRO A 788 -3.44 7.18 14.59
C PRO A 788 -4.57 6.28 15.13
N GLY A 789 -4.44 4.95 14.97
CA GLY A 789 -5.37 3.98 15.55
C GLY A 789 -5.38 3.94 17.08
N ILE A 790 -4.38 4.55 17.72
CA ILE A 790 -4.33 4.71 19.17
C ILE A 790 -4.95 6.05 19.56
N SER A 791 -4.50 7.13 18.94
CA SER A 791 -4.87 8.51 19.28
C SER A 791 -6.34 8.86 19.10
N VAL A 792 -7.07 8.11 18.27
CA VAL A 792 -8.52 8.29 18.05
C VAL A 792 -9.36 7.90 19.26
N GLY A 793 -8.82 7.12 20.21
CA GLY A 793 -9.54 6.68 21.42
C GLY A 793 -10.82 5.89 21.13
N ASP A 794 -11.67 5.77 22.15
CA ASP A 794 -13.03 5.16 22.04
C ASP A 794 -14.11 6.18 21.65
N SER A 795 -13.70 7.40 21.33
CA SER A 795 -14.58 8.53 21.03
C SER A 795 -15.58 8.18 19.92
N PRO A 796 -16.90 8.29 20.17
CA PRO A 796 -17.90 8.08 19.13
C PRO A 796 -17.69 9.09 17.99
N LEU A 797 -17.81 8.62 16.74
CA LEU A 797 -17.78 9.47 15.53
C LEU A 797 -18.77 10.65 15.54
N LEU A 798 -19.78 10.62 16.42
CA LEU A 798 -20.81 11.65 16.57
C LEU A 798 -21.04 11.98 18.05
N ALA A 799 -19.97 12.03 18.85
CA ALA A 799 -20.04 12.59 20.20
C ALA A 799 -20.25 14.11 20.10
N ARG A 800 -21.50 14.55 20.16
CA ARG A 800 -21.82 15.93 20.54
C ARG A 800 -21.87 15.96 22.06
N SER A 801 -20.93 16.62 22.71
CA SER A 801 -21.08 16.97 24.13
C SER A 801 -22.26 17.95 24.22
N ALA A 802 -23.44 17.44 24.62
CA ALA A 802 -24.61 18.30 24.77
C ALA A 802 -24.47 19.25 25.97
N ASP A 803 -23.53 19.00 26.89
CA ASP A 803 -23.39 19.68 28.18
C ASP A 803 -21.94 20.07 28.55
N GLY A 804 -20.97 20.02 27.63
CA GLY A 804 -19.57 20.44 27.91
C GLY A 804 -18.82 19.60 28.95
N VAL A 805 -19.39 18.47 29.39
CA VAL A 805 -18.72 17.49 30.25
C VAL A 805 -18.07 16.46 29.32
N PRO A 806 -16.74 16.27 29.35
CA PRO A 806 -16.09 15.16 28.68
C PRO A 806 -16.81 13.88 29.07
N ALA A 807 -17.11 12.99 28.12
CA ALA A 807 -17.65 11.69 28.47
C ALA A 807 -16.68 11.05 29.47
N GLU A 808 -17.17 10.78 30.68
CA GLU A 808 -16.42 10.06 31.72
C GLU A 808 -16.01 8.73 31.09
N ARG A 809 -14.72 8.60 30.79
CA ARG A 809 -14.16 7.41 30.17
C ARG A 809 -13.63 6.57 31.30
N ASP A 810 -14.10 5.34 31.39
CA ASP A 810 -13.53 4.35 32.30
C ASP A 810 -12.05 4.18 31.92
N LEU A 811 -11.16 4.60 32.82
CA LEU A 811 -9.73 4.39 32.66
C LEU A 811 -9.46 2.90 32.81
N LEU A 812 -8.53 2.38 32.00
CA LEU A 812 -8.01 1.03 32.21
C LEU A 812 -6.97 1.06 33.34
N GLY A 813 -6.72 -0.05 34.03
CA GLY A 813 -5.87 -0.09 35.23
C GLY A 813 -4.50 0.54 35.06
N GLY A 814 -3.84 0.39 33.90
CA GLY A 814 -2.56 1.04 33.63
C GLY A 814 -2.67 2.56 33.42
N GLU A 815 -3.78 3.03 32.83
CA GLU A 815 -4.07 4.47 32.74
C GLU A 815 -4.46 5.05 34.11
N GLU A 816 -5.08 4.28 34.99
CA GLU A 816 -5.33 4.67 36.38
C GLU A 816 -4.02 4.87 37.14
N VAL A 817 -3.09 3.91 37.07
CA VAL A 817 -1.75 4.03 37.68
C VAL A 817 -0.96 5.21 37.10
N LEU A 818 -1.03 5.44 35.78
CA LEU A 818 -0.41 6.61 35.18
C LEU A 818 -1.07 7.92 35.65
N ALA A 819 -2.39 7.96 35.74
CA ALA A 819 -3.11 9.14 36.24
C ALA A 819 -2.78 9.41 37.72
N GLU A 820 -2.62 8.35 38.52
CA GLU A 820 -2.17 8.43 39.91
C GLU A 820 -0.73 8.95 40.02
N LEU A 821 0.19 8.43 39.20
CA LEU A 821 1.56 8.95 39.11
C LEU A 821 1.58 10.43 38.74
N VAL A 822 0.82 10.83 37.72
CA VAL A 822 0.75 12.24 37.29
C VAL A 822 0.14 13.12 38.37
N ALA A 823 -0.91 12.66 39.05
CA ALA A 823 -1.53 13.37 40.16
C ALA A 823 -0.55 13.52 41.34
N ALA A 824 0.22 12.48 41.66
CA ALA A 824 1.25 12.49 42.69
C ALA A 824 2.38 13.47 42.34
N VAL A 825 2.91 13.41 41.12
CA VAL A 825 4.04 14.25 40.67
C VAL A 825 3.65 15.74 40.57
N VAL A 826 2.40 16.05 40.22
CA VAL A 826 1.89 17.44 40.17
C VAL A 826 1.46 17.94 41.56
N SER A 827 1.33 17.06 42.56
CA SER A 827 0.96 17.40 43.92
C SER A 827 2.20 17.59 44.81
N PRO A 828 2.44 18.78 45.37
CA PRO A 828 3.60 19.02 46.24
C PRO A 828 3.62 18.08 47.45
N GLY A 829 4.77 17.43 47.68
CA GLY A 829 4.99 16.54 48.83
C GLY A 829 4.27 15.20 48.79
N ALA A 830 3.90 14.70 47.60
CA ALA A 830 3.40 13.34 47.45
C ALA A 830 4.48 12.29 47.78
N GLU A 831 4.03 11.14 48.30
CA GLU A 831 4.83 9.94 48.62
C GLU A 831 4.51 8.82 47.61
N ASN A 832 5.30 7.74 47.58
CA ASN A 832 5.14 6.53 46.73
C ASN A 832 5.30 6.76 45.20
N ILE A 833 6.00 7.80 44.77
CA ILE A 833 6.23 8.06 43.34
C ILE A 833 7.21 7.03 42.75
N ASP A 834 8.19 6.62 43.53
CA ASP A 834 9.15 5.56 43.21
C ASP A 834 8.45 4.24 42.89
N GLU A 835 7.52 3.77 43.74
CA GLU A 835 6.74 2.54 43.51
C GLU A 835 5.93 2.64 42.20
N LEU A 836 5.23 3.75 41.96
CA LEU A 836 4.44 3.97 40.74
C LEU A 836 5.30 4.08 39.48
N MET A 837 6.45 4.75 39.56
CA MET A 837 7.42 4.85 38.47
C MET A 837 8.04 3.50 38.16
N GLU A 838 8.39 2.73 39.19
CA GLU A 838 8.88 1.37 39.04
C GLU A 838 7.82 0.49 38.37
N GLU A 839 6.56 0.62 38.78
CA GLU A 839 5.43 -0.11 38.22
C GLU A 839 5.28 0.10 36.71
N LEU A 840 5.36 1.35 36.28
CA LEU A 840 5.20 1.78 34.89
C LEU A 840 6.49 1.66 34.04
N GLY A 841 7.62 1.30 34.65
CA GLY A 841 8.93 1.26 33.99
C GLY A 841 9.46 2.64 33.61
N VAL A 842 9.14 3.66 34.40
CA VAL A 842 9.56 5.06 34.18
C VAL A 842 10.82 5.34 34.99
N GLY A 843 11.89 5.78 34.31
CA GLY A 843 13.14 6.14 34.97
C GLY A 843 13.34 7.64 35.19
N PHE A 844 12.63 8.46 34.41
CA PHE A 844 12.85 9.91 34.35
C PHE A 844 11.55 10.68 34.23
N ALA A 845 11.51 11.87 34.83
CA ALA A 845 10.50 12.89 34.59
C ALA A 845 11.15 14.11 33.94
N LEU A 846 10.57 14.60 32.84
CA LEU A 846 11.07 15.72 32.04
C LEU A 846 10.00 16.82 31.98
N ILE A 847 10.38 18.03 32.36
CA ILE A 847 9.59 19.24 32.08
C ILE A 847 10.30 19.99 30.94
N PRO A 848 9.73 20.00 29.72
CA PRO A 848 10.33 20.71 28.60
C PRO A 848 10.27 22.23 28.83
N GLY A 849 11.35 22.92 28.46
CA GLY A 849 11.49 24.37 28.66
C GLY A 849 12.33 24.76 29.87
N SER A 850 12.52 26.06 30.09
CA SER A 850 13.42 26.62 31.09
C SER A 850 12.73 27.56 32.09
N GLU A 851 11.39 27.56 32.14
CA GLU A 851 10.65 28.45 33.03
C GLU A 851 10.36 27.75 34.37
N GLU A 852 10.88 28.33 35.45
CA GLU A 852 10.52 27.96 36.83
C GLU A 852 9.04 28.29 37.06
N GLY A 853 8.30 27.36 37.67
CA GLY A 853 6.87 27.53 37.92
C GLY A 853 6.34 26.48 38.90
N ALA A 854 5.05 26.58 39.22
CA ALA A 854 4.42 25.73 40.22
C ALA A 854 4.56 24.22 39.93
N LEU A 855 4.65 23.84 38.65
CA LEU A 855 4.91 22.44 38.26
C LEU A 855 6.33 22.01 38.64
N VAL A 856 7.34 22.84 38.37
CA VAL A 856 8.74 22.55 38.75
C VAL A 856 8.87 22.45 40.27
N ASP A 857 8.24 23.37 41.02
CA ASP A 857 8.23 23.34 42.49
C ASP A 857 7.57 22.07 43.04
N ALA A 858 6.49 21.60 42.40
CA ALA A 858 5.82 20.35 42.79
C ALA A 858 6.75 19.15 42.59
N VAL A 859 7.39 19.02 41.43
CA VAL A 859 8.31 17.91 41.12
C VAL A 859 9.55 17.95 42.02
N ASP A 860 10.08 19.12 42.35
CA ASP A 860 11.23 19.27 43.25
C ASP A 860 10.93 18.86 44.71
N THR A 861 9.66 18.85 45.12
CA THR A 861 9.24 18.47 46.49
C THR A 861 8.71 17.04 46.59
N ALA A 862 8.61 16.33 45.47
CA ALA A 862 8.10 14.97 45.40
C ALA A 862 9.12 13.96 45.97
N ALA A 863 8.69 13.10 46.90
CA ALA A 863 9.54 12.04 47.44
C ALA A 863 9.71 10.91 46.40
N GLY A 864 10.93 10.39 46.20
CA GLY A 864 11.23 9.39 45.17
C GLY A 864 11.75 9.95 43.85
N LEU A 865 11.93 11.27 43.73
CA LEU A 865 12.55 11.92 42.58
C LEU A 865 13.80 12.71 42.98
N THR A 866 14.89 12.49 42.23
CA THR A 866 16.15 13.21 42.39
C THR A 866 16.38 14.16 41.21
N SER A 867 16.60 15.44 41.49
CA SER A 867 16.87 16.43 40.45
C SER A 867 18.23 16.17 39.79
N VAL A 868 18.23 15.95 38.48
CA VAL A 868 19.47 15.86 37.66
C VAL A 868 19.92 17.26 37.27
N GLY A 869 18.96 18.18 37.08
CA GLY A 869 19.19 19.58 36.77
C GLY A 869 18.83 19.96 35.32
N PRO A 870 19.23 21.17 34.87
CA PRO A 870 18.92 21.66 33.53
C PRO A 870 19.70 20.92 32.44
N THR A 871 19.01 20.55 31.38
CA THR A 871 19.52 19.85 30.21
C THR A 871 19.29 20.66 28.93
N ASP A 872 19.73 20.14 27.79
CA ASP A 872 19.47 20.72 26.46
C ASP A 872 17.99 20.70 26.06
N ARG A 873 17.15 19.92 26.75
CA ARG A 873 15.71 19.76 26.42
C ARG A 873 14.75 20.17 27.54
N GLY A 874 15.26 20.63 28.67
CA GLY A 874 14.45 21.07 29.81
C GLY A 874 15.03 20.66 31.15
N LEU A 875 14.22 20.69 32.20
CA LEU A 875 14.61 20.23 33.53
C LEU A 875 14.32 18.73 33.66
N LEU A 876 15.29 17.96 34.17
CA LEU A 876 15.21 16.51 34.26
C LEU A 876 15.32 16.05 35.72
N TRP A 877 14.45 15.11 36.09
CA TRP A 877 14.50 14.38 37.34
C TRP A 877 14.62 12.88 37.04
N ARG A 878 15.29 12.16 37.93
CA ARG A 878 15.48 10.72 37.86
C ARG A 878 14.80 10.07 39.06
N ALA A 879 14.13 8.94 38.83
CA ALA A 879 13.61 8.10 39.89
C ALA A 879 14.73 7.76 40.89
N GLU A 880 14.43 7.87 42.17
CA GLU A 880 15.35 7.46 43.23
C GLU A 880 15.57 5.94 43.15
N THR A 881 16.81 5.52 43.39
CA THR A 881 17.22 4.12 43.40
C THR A 881 17.56 3.76 44.83
N ASP A 882 16.99 2.68 45.36
CA ASP A 882 17.33 2.21 46.70
C ASP A 882 18.74 1.57 46.66
N GLU A 883 19.79 2.36 46.96
CA GLU A 883 21.19 1.93 46.84
C GLU A 883 21.55 0.73 47.74
N GLU A 884 20.69 0.39 48.71
CA GLU A 884 20.83 -0.79 49.57
C GLU A 884 20.36 -2.10 48.92
N GLN A 885 19.51 -2.04 47.89
CA GLN A 885 19.01 -3.21 47.15
C GLN A 885 19.89 -3.52 45.94
N ASP A 886 20.78 -4.51 46.08
CA ASP A 886 21.65 -4.98 44.99
C ASP A 886 20.89 -5.92 44.03
N ILE A 887 20.10 -5.34 43.13
CA ILE A 887 19.24 -6.11 42.21
C ILE A 887 20.06 -6.65 41.03
N PRO A 888 20.06 -7.98 40.78
CA PRO A 888 20.68 -8.60 39.61
C PRO A 888 20.22 -8.00 38.27
N HIS A 889 21.18 -7.69 37.40
CA HIS A 889 20.94 -7.08 36.09
C HIS A 889 22.01 -7.47 35.07
N VAL A 890 21.79 -7.19 33.78
CA VAL A 890 22.81 -7.43 32.74
C VAL A 890 23.76 -6.23 32.64
N ALA A 891 25.01 -6.49 32.24
CA ALA A 891 26.00 -5.44 31.98
C ALA A 891 25.42 -4.35 31.05
N GLY A 892 25.33 -3.12 31.56
CA GLY A 892 24.73 -1.98 30.87
C GLY A 892 23.42 -1.46 31.46
N GLN A 893 22.81 -2.17 32.42
CA GLN A 893 21.66 -1.69 33.23
C GLN A 893 22.08 -1.16 34.62
N ALA A 894 23.37 -0.93 34.85
CA ALA A 894 23.85 -0.44 36.14
C ALA A 894 23.36 1.00 36.42
N GLY A 895 22.90 1.24 37.65
CA GLY A 895 22.44 2.56 38.10
C GLY A 895 21.04 2.94 37.59
N VAL A 896 20.21 1.93 37.34
CA VAL A 896 18.80 2.06 36.92
C VAL A 896 17.89 1.54 38.04
N SER A 897 16.76 2.23 38.28
CA SER A 897 15.77 1.84 39.30
C SER A 897 14.79 0.76 38.85
N THR A 898 14.49 0.68 37.55
CA THR A 898 13.47 -0.23 37.01
C THR A 898 13.82 -0.67 35.59
N SER A 899 13.04 -1.59 35.01
CA SER A 899 13.14 -1.99 33.61
C SER A 899 11.78 -2.34 33.06
N TRP A 900 11.64 -2.25 31.74
CA TRP A 900 10.37 -2.57 31.06
C TRP A 900 9.85 -4.00 31.36
N ALA A 901 10.75 -4.96 31.57
CA ALA A 901 10.45 -6.31 32.04
C ALA A 901 11.31 -6.66 33.27
N ARG A 902 10.75 -7.41 34.22
CA ARG A 902 11.39 -7.76 35.50
C ARG A 902 10.90 -9.08 36.06
N ILE A 903 11.66 -9.64 37.00
CA ILE A 903 11.28 -10.83 37.78
C ILE A 903 10.89 -10.36 39.18
N LEU A 904 9.71 -10.78 39.65
CA LEU A 904 9.17 -10.54 40.97
C LEU A 904 9.14 -11.83 41.80
N ASP A 905 9.20 -11.72 43.12
CA ASP A 905 8.89 -12.81 44.04
C ASP A 905 7.38 -12.95 44.32
N ALA A 906 7.01 -13.75 45.32
CA ALA A 906 5.61 -13.99 45.68
C ALA A 906 4.95 -12.79 46.38
N GLU A 907 5.77 -11.90 46.96
CA GLU A 907 5.39 -10.71 47.69
C GLU A 907 5.29 -9.48 46.77
N GLY A 908 5.82 -9.56 45.55
CA GLY A 908 5.78 -8.50 44.54
C GLY A 908 7.05 -7.65 44.46
N GLU A 909 8.10 -8.03 45.19
CA GLU A 909 9.39 -7.33 45.21
C GLU A 909 10.24 -7.71 44.00
N VAL A 910 11.04 -6.77 43.48
CA VAL A 910 11.88 -7.00 42.30
C VAL A 910 13.12 -7.81 42.66
N VAL A 911 13.24 -8.99 42.05
CA VAL A 911 14.37 -9.90 42.23
C VAL A 911 15.40 -9.76 41.11
N ALA A 912 15.00 -9.36 39.90
CA ALA A 912 15.93 -9.10 38.80
C ALA A 912 15.35 -8.18 37.73
N LEU A 913 16.22 -7.35 37.15
CA LEU A 913 15.90 -6.52 35.99
C LEU A 913 16.22 -7.27 34.70
N LEU A 914 15.26 -7.36 33.78
CA LEU A 914 15.45 -8.07 32.50
C LEU A 914 15.84 -7.09 31.39
N PRO A 915 16.82 -7.43 30.54
CA PRO A 915 17.16 -6.63 29.37
C PRO A 915 16.12 -6.83 28.26
N SER A 916 15.74 -5.75 27.60
CA SER A 916 14.85 -5.79 26.44
C SER A 916 15.46 -5.03 25.24
N GLN A 917 15.16 -5.51 24.03
CA GLN A 917 15.45 -4.83 22.76
C GLN A 917 14.20 -4.82 21.89
N ASN A 918 13.67 -3.62 21.57
CA ASN A 918 12.39 -3.41 20.89
C ASN A 918 11.23 -4.21 21.53
N HIS A 919 11.04 -4.10 22.84
CA HIS A 919 10.03 -4.86 23.60
C HIS A 919 10.11 -6.39 23.42
N GLN A 920 11.30 -6.94 23.16
CA GLN A 920 11.59 -8.37 23.16
C GLN A 920 12.69 -8.66 24.18
N VAL A 921 12.53 -9.73 24.95
CA VAL A 921 13.54 -10.22 25.91
C VAL A 921 14.09 -11.54 25.36
N SER A 922 15.40 -11.66 25.24
CA SER A 922 16.07 -12.91 24.88
C SER A 922 17.42 -12.91 25.59
N LEU A 923 17.55 -13.74 26.61
CA LEU A 923 18.80 -13.87 27.38
C LEU A 923 18.96 -15.26 27.98
N GLU A 924 20.20 -15.61 28.27
CA GLU A 924 20.54 -16.67 29.21
C GLU A 924 20.50 -16.07 30.62
N LEU A 925 19.81 -16.69 31.59
CA LEU A 925 19.75 -16.17 32.97
C LEU A 925 21.14 -16.09 33.63
N ALA A 926 22.10 -16.85 33.11
CA ALA A 926 23.52 -16.75 33.43
C ALA A 926 24.14 -15.40 33.03
N ASP A 927 23.45 -14.48 32.37
CA ASP A 927 23.96 -13.13 32.13
C ASP A 927 23.54 -12.13 33.22
N LEU A 928 22.54 -12.48 34.05
CA LEU A 928 22.11 -11.67 35.19
C LEU A 928 23.12 -11.79 36.33
N ARG A 929 23.62 -10.65 36.80
CA ARG A 929 24.64 -10.57 37.84
C ARG A 929 24.28 -9.48 38.84
N ASP A 930 24.45 -9.76 40.12
CA ASP A 930 24.44 -8.72 41.16
C ASP A 930 25.73 -7.87 41.11
N SER A 931 25.84 -6.84 41.96
CA SER A 931 27.03 -5.99 42.04
C SER A 931 28.31 -6.74 42.45
N GLN A 932 28.18 -7.92 43.06
CA GLN A 932 29.27 -8.80 43.47
C GLN A 932 29.70 -9.78 42.37
N GLY A 933 28.93 -9.88 41.28
CA GLY A 933 29.18 -10.77 40.16
C GLY A 933 28.66 -12.19 40.36
N GLU A 934 27.76 -12.41 41.31
CA GLU A 934 27.09 -13.69 41.51
C GLU A 934 25.84 -13.80 40.62
N PRO A 935 25.52 -15.00 40.11
CA PRO A 935 24.30 -15.23 39.32
C PRO A 935 23.04 -15.13 40.17
N LEU A 936 21.89 -14.95 39.51
CA LEU A 936 20.56 -15.00 40.14
C LEU A 936 20.41 -16.26 41.02
N GLN A 937 20.13 -16.07 42.31
CA GLN A 937 19.88 -17.15 43.26
C GLN A 937 18.38 -17.25 43.54
N ALA A 938 17.71 -18.21 42.91
CA ALA A 938 16.30 -18.50 43.17
C ALA A 938 16.14 -19.57 44.27
N GLU A 939 15.23 -19.35 45.22
CA GLU A 939 14.94 -20.32 46.27
C GLU A 939 14.06 -21.47 45.73
N ALA A 940 14.49 -22.71 45.99
CA ALA A 940 13.72 -23.89 45.62
C ALA A 940 12.43 -23.98 46.44
N GLY A 941 11.28 -23.84 45.75
CA GLY A 941 9.94 -23.92 46.35
C GLY A 941 9.20 -22.59 46.47
N GLN A 942 9.83 -21.46 46.12
CA GLN A 942 9.14 -20.19 45.92
C GLN A 942 8.61 -20.06 44.48
N ASN A 943 7.53 -19.29 44.32
CA ASN A 943 7.00 -18.91 43.02
C ASN A 943 7.55 -17.54 42.65
N TYR A 944 7.99 -17.40 41.41
CA TYR A 944 8.44 -16.13 40.84
C TYR A 944 7.53 -15.75 39.68
N TYR A 945 7.44 -14.46 39.41
CA TYR A 945 6.63 -13.92 38.34
C TYR A 945 7.46 -13.06 37.41
N ILE A 946 7.36 -13.30 36.11
CA ILE A 946 7.92 -12.38 35.12
C ILE A 946 6.86 -11.35 34.79
N GLN A 947 7.09 -10.08 35.15
CA GLN A 947 6.19 -8.98 34.87
C GLN A 947 6.69 -8.14 33.69
N ILE A 948 5.76 -7.78 32.80
CA ILE A 948 5.99 -6.86 31.69
C ILE A 948 5.10 -5.64 31.89
N ALA A 949 5.69 -4.44 31.85
CA ALA A 949 4.99 -3.15 31.98
C ALA A 949 4.24 -2.76 30.68
N SER A 950 3.39 -3.67 30.19
CA SER A 950 2.50 -3.46 29.04
C SER A 950 1.12 -4.02 29.35
N GLU A 951 0.11 -3.17 29.40
CA GLU A 951 -1.24 -3.57 29.79
C GLU A 951 -1.95 -4.31 28.66
N ARG A 952 -1.99 -3.65 27.50
CA ARG A 952 -3.12 -3.84 26.59
C ARG A 952 -2.91 -4.94 25.59
N ALA A 953 -1.70 -5.46 25.36
CA ALA A 953 -1.40 -6.46 24.32
C ALA A 953 -1.64 -7.93 24.76
N THR A 954 -2.37 -8.72 23.96
CA THR A 954 -2.52 -10.18 24.09
C THR A 954 -1.70 -10.82 23.00
N GLY A 955 -1.10 -11.96 23.29
CA GLY A 955 -0.18 -12.63 22.37
C GLY A 955 1.27 -12.42 22.77
N TRP A 956 1.53 -11.88 23.96
CA TRP A 956 2.79 -12.11 24.66
C TRP A 956 2.93 -13.59 24.96
N GLU A 957 4.01 -14.18 24.48
CA GLU A 957 4.43 -15.53 24.80
C GLU A 957 5.78 -15.43 25.51
N ALA A 958 5.86 -16.02 26.71
CA ALA A 958 7.11 -16.20 27.43
C ALA A 958 7.49 -17.69 27.39
N GLN A 959 8.73 -17.98 27.05
CA GLN A 959 9.29 -19.33 26.94
C GLN A 959 10.54 -19.41 27.80
N LEU A 960 10.64 -20.50 28.58
CA LEU A 960 11.83 -20.84 29.36
C LEU A 960 12.33 -22.21 28.91
N ASP A 961 13.54 -22.28 28.34
CA ASP A 961 14.11 -23.46 27.70
C ASP A 961 13.22 -24.07 26.59
N GLY A 962 12.49 -23.20 25.89
CA GLY A 962 11.55 -23.58 24.83
C GLY A 962 10.19 -24.11 25.31
N GLU A 963 9.94 -24.16 26.61
CA GLU A 963 8.60 -24.44 27.16
C GLU A 963 7.83 -23.15 27.44
N THR A 964 6.58 -23.08 26.99
CA THR A 964 5.73 -21.91 27.19
C THR A 964 5.28 -21.79 28.65
N LEU A 965 5.52 -20.62 29.24
CA LEU A 965 5.11 -20.30 30.61
C LEU A 965 3.60 -20.01 30.67
N ARG A 966 3.00 -20.31 31.82
CA ARG A 966 1.58 -20.01 32.05
C ARG A 966 1.43 -18.52 32.32
N ARG A 967 0.61 -17.85 31.51
CA ARG A 967 0.14 -16.48 31.79
C ARG A 967 -0.87 -16.52 32.94
N MET A 968 -0.71 -15.66 33.93
CA MET A 968 -1.68 -15.52 35.01
C MET A 968 -2.87 -14.67 34.54
N PRO A 969 -4.12 -15.12 34.77
CA PRO A 969 -5.29 -14.25 34.64
C PRO A 969 -5.33 -13.24 35.79
N ALA A 970 -5.87 -12.05 35.53
CA ALA A 970 -5.94 -10.94 36.49
C ALA A 970 -6.65 -11.31 37.82
N ASP A 971 -7.55 -12.30 37.80
CA ASP A 971 -8.32 -12.74 38.98
C ASP A 971 -7.54 -13.63 39.98
N GLU A 972 -6.37 -14.17 39.61
CA GLU A 972 -5.62 -15.15 40.43
C GLU A 972 -4.50 -14.52 41.30
N THR A 973 -4.32 -13.19 41.30
CA THR A 973 -3.25 -12.47 42.02
C THR A 973 -3.46 -12.37 43.54
N GLY A 974 -4.64 -12.74 44.05
CA GLY A 974 -4.89 -12.90 45.49
C GLY A 974 -5.18 -11.60 46.25
N ASP A 975 -4.88 -10.42 45.70
CA ASP A 975 -5.05 -9.12 46.38
C ASP A 975 -6.32 -8.34 45.99
N GLY A 976 -7.08 -8.85 45.01
CA GLY A 976 -8.39 -8.28 44.62
C GLY A 976 -8.31 -6.96 43.84
N THR A 977 -7.11 -6.47 43.55
CA THR A 977 -6.80 -5.42 42.56
C THR A 977 -6.55 -6.09 41.20
N GLU A 978 -7.26 -5.66 40.16
CA GLU A 978 -6.98 -6.10 38.79
C GLU A 978 -5.62 -5.53 38.37
N GLU A 979 -4.57 -6.34 38.45
CA GLU A 979 -3.24 -5.90 38.02
C GLU A 979 -3.21 -5.73 36.49
N TRP A 980 -2.86 -4.52 36.06
CA TRP A 980 -2.84 -4.15 34.64
C TRP A 980 -1.68 -4.81 33.89
N ALA A 981 -0.54 -5.05 34.55
CA ALA A 981 0.67 -5.58 33.95
C ALA A 981 0.58 -7.09 33.61
N GLN A 982 1.31 -7.53 32.59
CA GLN A 982 1.29 -8.94 32.18
C GLN A 982 2.26 -9.77 33.01
N ARG A 983 1.76 -10.82 33.69
CA ARG A 983 2.56 -11.74 34.52
C ARG A 983 2.59 -13.18 33.99
N PHE A 984 3.78 -13.78 34.04
CA PHE A 984 4.01 -15.19 33.72
C PHE A 984 4.57 -15.93 34.93
N GLU A 985 3.94 -17.04 35.30
CA GLU A 985 4.35 -17.85 36.45
C GLU A 985 5.59 -18.68 36.12
N VAL A 986 6.60 -18.60 37.00
CA VAL A 986 7.83 -19.39 36.93
C VAL A 986 8.09 -20.03 38.28
N ALA A 987 8.21 -21.35 38.31
CA ALA A 987 8.63 -22.05 39.51
C ALA A 987 10.13 -21.80 39.78
N GLY A 988 10.51 -21.48 41.01
CA GLY A 988 11.90 -21.19 41.39
C GLY A 988 12.89 -22.30 41.02
N GLU A 989 12.47 -23.56 41.01
CA GLU A 989 13.30 -24.71 40.56
C GLU A 989 13.76 -24.61 39.09
N ARG A 990 13.06 -23.83 38.26
CA ARG A 990 13.36 -23.64 36.84
C ARG A 990 14.24 -22.43 36.57
N LEU A 991 14.37 -21.49 37.51
CA LEU A 991 15.26 -20.33 37.40
C LEU A 991 16.70 -20.75 37.69
N THR A 992 17.28 -21.50 36.77
CA THR A 992 18.69 -21.92 36.82
C THR A 992 19.54 -21.01 35.94
N ALA A 993 20.83 -20.88 36.24
CA ALA A 993 21.74 -20.04 35.47
C ALA A 993 21.77 -20.44 33.97
N ASP A 994 21.67 -21.73 33.64
CA ASP A 994 21.75 -22.19 32.25
C ASP A 994 20.44 -22.01 31.46
N ALA A 995 19.37 -21.49 32.07
CA ALA A 995 18.07 -21.42 31.41
C ALA A 995 17.97 -20.21 30.45
N GLU A 996 17.38 -20.45 29.28
CA GLU A 996 17.16 -19.43 28.24
C GLU A 996 15.74 -18.87 28.36
N LEU A 997 15.64 -17.57 28.63
CA LEU A 997 14.36 -16.84 28.72
C LEU A 997 14.14 -16.05 27.43
N ASN A 998 13.01 -16.33 26.76
CA ASN A 998 12.57 -15.60 25.58
C ASN A 998 11.14 -15.09 25.78
N ILE A 999 10.93 -13.78 25.58
CA ILE A 999 9.63 -13.12 25.68
C ILE A 999 9.44 -12.29 24.42
N GLU A 1000 8.42 -12.60 23.65
CA GLU A 1000 8.09 -11.87 22.43
C GLU A 1000 6.58 -11.71 22.29
N HIS A 1001 6.16 -10.62 21.64
CA HIS A 1001 4.78 -10.47 21.20
C HIS A 1001 4.58 -11.06 19.80
N GLN A 1002 3.86 -12.19 19.72
CA GLN A 1002 3.53 -12.87 18.48
C GLN A 1002 2.02 -13.05 18.31
N PRO A 1003 1.30 -12.07 17.72
CA PRO A 1003 -0.10 -12.27 17.41
C PRO A 1003 -0.24 -13.27 16.25
N VAL A 1004 -1.18 -14.20 16.38
CA VAL A 1004 -1.46 -15.28 15.41
C VAL A 1004 -1.61 -14.77 13.97
N TYR A 1005 -2.11 -13.53 13.81
CA TYR A 1005 -2.38 -12.92 12.50
C TYR A 1005 -1.21 -12.13 11.90
N ARG A 1006 -0.14 -11.83 12.66
CA ARG A 1006 0.99 -10.98 12.21
C ARG A 1006 1.59 -11.47 10.91
N TRP A 1007 2.13 -12.68 10.92
CA TRP A 1007 2.84 -13.24 9.77
C TRP A 1007 1.92 -13.51 8.57
N PRO A 1008 0.76 -14.18 8.70
CA PRO A 1008 -0.15 -14.37 7.56
C PRO A 1008 -0.54 -13.05 6.89
N MET A 1009 -0.77 -12.00 7.68
CA MET A 1009 -1.14 -10.68 7.20
C MET A 1009 0.03 -9.99 6.48
N LEU A 1010 1.20 -9.89 7.12
CA LEU A 1010 2.39 -9.24 6.54
C LEU A 1010 2.88 -9.96 5.28
N PHE A 1011 2.93 -11.30 5.28
CA PHE A 1011 3.29 -12.06 4.08
C PHE A 1011 2.26 -11.90 2.97
N GLY A 1012 0.97 -11.92 3.30
CA GLY A 1012 -0.10 -11.72 2.33
C GLY A 1012 -0.04 -10.36 1.64
N VAL A 1013 0.09 -9.29 2.43
CA VAL A 1013 0.21 -7.91 1.94
C VAL A 1013 1.53 -7.73 1.16
N GLY A 1014 2.64 -8.21 1.69
CA GLY A 1014 3.96 -8.13 1.04
C GLY A 1014 4.00 -8.82 -0.32
N ILE A 1015 3.52 -10.06 -0.42
CA ILE A 1015 3.45 -10.80 -1.70
C ILE A 1015 2.57 -10.07 -2.70
N PHE A 1016 1.42 -9.54 -2.25
CA PHE A 1016 0.51 -8.78 -3.10
C PHE A 1016 1.15 -7.51 -3.66
N LEU A 1017 1.81 -6.71 -2.80
CA LEU A 1017 2.49 -5.48 -3.22
C LEU A 1017 3.67 -5.76 -4.16
N VAL A 1018 4.44 -6.83 -3.91
CA VAL A 1018 5.50 -7.27 -4.83
C VAL A 1018 4.91 -7.61 -6.20
N LEU A 1019 3.82 -8.36 -6.26
CA LEU A 1019 3.17 -8.72 -7.51
C LEU A 1019 2.69 -7.47 -8.28
N VAL A 1020 2.03 -6.53 -7.59
CA VAL A 1020 1.57 -5.26 -8.18
C VAL A 1020 2.74 -4.43 -8.70
N THR A 1021 3.83 -4.35 -7.93
CA THR A 1021 5.05 -3.63 -8.31
C THR A 1021 5.68 -4.23 -9.56
N LEU A 1022 5.79 -5.56 -9.65
CA LEU A 1022 6.28 -6.25 -10.85
C LEU A 1022 5.42 -5.96 -12.10
N ILE A 1023 4.11 -5.77 -11.93
CA ILE A 1023 3.20 -5.39 -13.02
C ILE A 1023 3.34 -3.91 -13.39
N ALA A 1024 3.68 -3.03 -12.45
CA ALA A 1024 3.86 -1.60 -12.71
C ALA A 1024 5.18 -1.26 -13.42
N VAL A 1025 6.29 -1.98 -13.13
CA VAL A 1025 7.63 -1.66 -13.68
C VAL A 1025 7.66 -1.82 -15.21
N PRO A 1026 7.94 -0.78 -16.02
CA PRO A 1026 7.94 -0.91 -17.47
C PRO A 1026 9.02 -1.89 -17.96
N LEU A 1027 8.66 -2.78 -18.89
CA LEU A 1027 9.61 -3.75 -19.47
C LEU A 1027 9.84 -3.51 -20.97
N PRO A 1028 11.04 -3.84 -21.50
CA PRO A 1028 11.32 -3.79 -22.93
C PRO A 1028 10.34 -4.66 -23.73
N ARG A 1029 9.91 -4.21 -24.91
CA ARG A 1029 8.94 -4.93 -25.75
C ARG A 1029 9.37 -6.36 -26.11
N SER A 1030 10.68 -6.62 -26.22
CA SER A 1030 11.23 -7.95 -26.50
C SER A 1030 10.92 -8.98 -25.41
N TRP A 1031 10.59 -8.53 -24.19
CA TRP A 1031 10.30 -9.39 -23.03
C TRP A 1031 8.79 -9.49 -22.74
N ARG A 1032 7.95 -8.73 -23.47
CA ARG A 1032 6.49 -8.71 -23.27
C ARG A 1032 5.81 -9.85 -24.04
N MET A 1033 4.88 -10.56 -23.38
CA MET A 1033 3.91 -11.41 -24.08
C MET A 1033 2.79 -10.51 -24.65
N LEU A 1034 3.05 -9.86 -25.79
CA LEU A 1034 2.02 -9.07 -26.47
C LEU A 1034 0.97 -10.03 -27.09
N PRO A 1035 -0.34 -9.79 -26.89
CA PRO A 1035 -1.36 -10.50 -27.63
C PRO A 1035 -1.26 -10.11 -29.11
N VAL A 1036 -0.97 -11.07 -29.98
CA VAL A 1036 -1.15 -10.88 -31.41
C VAL A 1036 -2.64 -11.05 -31.65
N GLU A 1037 -3.37 -9.97 -31.94
CA GLU A 1037 -4.78 -10.12 -32.33
C GLU A 1037 -4.88 -10.96 -33.61
N VAL A 1038 -5.47 -12.14 -33.50
CA VAL A 1038 -6.03 -12.84 -34.66
C VAL A 1038 -7.38 -12.19 -34.91
N ARG A 1039 -7.52 -11.51 -36.06
CA ARG A 1039 -8.74 -10.80 -36.45
C ARG A 1039 -9.97 -11.71 -36.43
N GLN A 1040 -11.03 -11.18 -35.82
CA GLN A 1040 -12.41 -11.49 -36.16
C GLN A 1040 -12.70 -10.95 -37.58
N VAL A 1041 -13.31 -11.78 -38.43
CA VAL A 1041 -14.01 -11.38 -39.65
C VAL A 1041 -15.49 -11.54 -39.39
#